data_AF-A0A560X6B3-F1
#
_entry.id   AF-A0A560X6B3-F1
#
_cell.length_a   1.000
_cell.length_b   1.000
_cell.length_c   1.000
_cell.angle_alpha   90.00
_cell.angle_beta   90.00
_cell.angle_gamma   90.00
#
_symmetry.space_group_name_H-M   'P 1'
#
loop_
_entity.id
_entity.type
_entity.pdbx_description
1 polymer ?
#
loop_
_entity_poly.entity_id
_entity_poly.type
_entity_poly.pdbx_seq_one_letter_code
_entity_poly.pdbx_strand_id
1 'polypeptide(L)'
;MPPVYRSARTTAWRPADALASHTVPYRVLPFPEQWRDAVLTLCNAPRVAAGKEPWKTAPTWRLEQVLQAFAPDVLALPRPFHDRDPGAPAHWLCAPADLPDPLPGPVLDTVLKHWLRDLRPEPEYRGLLKETIAELAAHPPRWETVHHELLPRDVPTDGGTARPSPHQYSLSPDWLARRILALGPYPYDGGQLIFRAMPRGPRDQGAQLVSEPIRFPGPDEKQDSWWSVTLSITLQTVPFDPLPRFNLRWSVRRWATRTNAKTGRLRLPWGASTTVLLRPRRPFLPGTPRSERFAVAALERYWDKDLGEKGDFADRWRAGGPAAMLAGLPLGEPFPDADAILTDPASWLRDDARAGILYRTAMGRHDVGPGFMAHQLSQLTAWAEGALTSELRRAPDLALIDRGTPANIPKGDKETVEAERCAQRRLATAYALDALDGVARQGGAPVLEARLLWQSPRLRDAALASLGELLGLEGDGGSFTAQQYDDATAGAPVVHEWSAPELTVRVRCMRPLVALSDRTADSLLAPLDLPTGTHIKDVQVTAATVARRDSAAQWLAAERTTDAPALALVEIGRVASYPSRLHDPKFAMRLGCAKAGFVTQFTTVPEAGDENGKGAETASSLRHRTLSAWNDGLRQLGARTLPRLAEHDGLPDGLRHAALWMVRKNRTTRNRWAAYLPVGVMITPDPAGTHAARVEGWDPEARSGAGAWVPYPELLLRLTTKAEVKPVLPSQRGSQDDEADTSEVQTESGTERPKRYQERERQRREAAEWLQGLRASLRTAPTVLFAEAHNARSHWTWLQDGRIERDRLQDGLAPARRLDPDLRMVRVRAGGRNETPQWWGRAPEGKANGIQQGLWVPEDAAEDARVFFSTTAKPVQFKHAAVTADKLSPRPIAQGKRKGEPTIDTGQAAWMPGLLEIAVVGCHRDDGDDPRSLALLTHVLRQPPDYDQALALPLPLHLAGLAQEYVLPTPKDDEAETGVAGAAVQSGASDDLDDAQDASPVEQPVPNLELEALDVDTEGQLQLFEM
;
A
#
# COMPACT_ATOMS: atom_id res chain seq x y z
N MET A 1 31.56 6.74 16.49
CA MET A 1 30.34 5.90 16.47
C MET A 1 29.11 6.80 16.52
N PRO A 2 28.05 6.53 15.75
CA PRO A 2 26.79 7.26 15.89
C PRO A 2 26.23 7.09 17.32
N PRO A 3 25.52 8.10 17.87
CA PRO A 3 24.94 8.00 19.20
C PRO A 3 23.91 6.86 19.26
N VAL A 4 23.96 6.11 20.35
CA VAL A 4 23.00 5.04 20.64
C VAL A 4 21.85 5.66 21.43
N TYR A 5 20.65 5.63 20.87
CA TYR A 5 19.46 6.13 21.54
C TYR A 5 18.85 5.01 22.38
N ARG A 6 18.77 5.17 23.71
CA ARG A 6 18.23 4.14 24.63
C ARG A 6 16.71 4.25 24.86
N SER A 7 16.12 5.37 24.47
CA SER A 7 14.68 5.63 24.56
C SER A 7 14.20 6.24 23.25
N ALA A 8 12.97 5.93 22.86
CA ALA A 8 12.30 6.46 21.68
C ALA A 8 10.97 7.09 22.07
N ARG A 9 10.62 8.21 21.46
CA ARG A 9 9.32 8.86 21.64
C ARG A 9 8.44 8.61 20.44
N THR A 10 7.14 8.48 20.68
CA THR A 10 6.12 8.38 19.62
C THR A 10 5.28 9.65 19.52
N THR A 11 4.69 9.90 18.36
CA THR A 11 3.70 10.96 18.13
C THR A 11 2.29 10.52 18.57
N ALA A 12 2.18 9.87 19.73
CA ALA A 12 0.92 9.36 20.25
C ALA A 12 0.55 10.01 21.59
N TRP A 13 -0.72 10.32 21.75
CA TRP A 13 -1.33 10.73 23.01
C TRP A 13 -2.37 9.71 23.44
N ARG A 14 -2.71 9.67 24.73
CA ARG A 14 -3.76 8.80 25.26
C ARG A 14 -4.49 9.48 26.43
N PRO A 15 -5.68 9.01 26.81
CA PRO A 15 -6.31 9.44 28.05
C PRO A 15 -5.36 9.33 29.26
N ALA A 16 -5.49 10.26 30.21
CA ALA A 16 -4.67 10.29 31.41
C ALA A 16 -4.74 8.94 32.17
N ASP A 17 -5.96 8.43 32.33
CA ASP A 17 -6.29 7.14 32.90
C ASP A 17 -7.60 6.60 32.30
N ALA A 18 -8.09 5.45 32.78
CA ALA A 18 -9.32 4.82 32.30
C ALA A 18 -10.61 5.53 32.76
N LEU A 19 -10.53 6.47 33.69
CA LEU A 19 -11.66 7.23 34.23
C LEU A 19 -11.81 8.61 33.58
N ALA A 20 -10.77 9.05 32.85
CA ALA A 20 -10.75 10.28 32.07
C ALA A 20 -12.01 10.40 31.20
N SER A 21 -12.66 11.56 31.29
CA SER A 21 -13.93 11.84 30.63
C SER A 21 -13.92 13.27 30.16
N HIS A 22 -14.45 13.49 28.96
CA HIS A 22 -14.58 14.81 28.38
C HIS A 22 -15.85 14.89 27.54
N THR A 23 -16.90 15.41 28.16
CA THR A 23 -18.22 15.57 27.53
C THR A 23 -18.39 16.99 27.01
N VAL A 24 -18.76 17.13 25.74
CA VAL A 24 -18.90 18.42 25.04
C VAL A 24 -20.24 18.50 24.31
N PRO A 25 -20.92 19.67 24.29
CA PRO A 25 -22.14 19.85 23.50
C PRO A 25 -21.84 19.93 22.00
N TYR A 26 -22.64 19.22 21.22
CA TYR A 26 -22.68 19.27 19.75
C TYR A 26 -24.10 19.56 19.28
N ARG A 27 -24.22 20.31 18.17
CA ARG A 27 -25.44 20.33 17.37
C ARG A 27 -25.48 19.06 16.52
N VAL A 28 -26.51 18.26 16.68
CA VAL A 28 -26.68 16.97 16.00
C VAL A 28 -27.96 17.02 15.18
N LEU A 29 -27.89 16.56 13.93
CA LEU A 29 -29.04 16.32 13.09
C LEU A 29 -29.26 14.80 13.02
N PRO A 30 -30.35 14.27 13.59
CA PRO A 30 -30.69 12.87 13.41
C PRO A 30 -31.15 12.62 11.96
N PHE A 31 -30.94 11.41 11.44
CA PHE A 31 -31.64 10.99 10.22
C PHE A 31 -33.07 10.57 10.61
N PRO A 32 -34.14 11.22 10.10
CA PRO A 32 -35.50 10.83 10.46
C PRO A 32 -35.85 9.45 9.91
N GLU A 33 -36.25 8.52 10.79
CA GLU A 33 -36.60 7.15 10.38
C GLU A 33 -37.79 7.11 9.44
N GLN A 34 -38.76 8.03 9.60
CA GLN A 34 -39.93 8.15 8.74
C GLN A 34 -39.52 8.44 7.28
N TRP A 35 -38.46 9.21 7.08
CA TRP A 35 -37.96 9.53 5.75
C TRP A 35 -37.19 8.39 5.10
N ARG A 36 -36.67 7.46 5.89
CA ARG A 36 -35.84 6.37 5.39
C ARG A 36 -36.56 5.61 4.30
N ASP A 37 -37.79 5.19 4.57
CA ASP A 37 -38.57 4.36 3.66
C ASP A 37 -39.04 5.15 2.44
N ALA A 38 -39.41 6.42 2.62
CA ALA A 38 -39.78 7.31 1.51
C ALA A 38 -38.62 7.56 0.54
N VAL A 39 -37.43 7.92 1.08
CA VAL A 39 -36.23 8.14 0.27
C VAL A 39 -35.75 6.85 -0.37
N LEU A 40 -35.81 5.72 0.34
CA LEU A 40 -35.50 4.41 -0.22
C LEU A 40 -36.48 4.03 -1.34
N THR A 41 -37.78 4.32 -1.19
CA THR A 41 -38.79 4.08 -2.23
C THR A 41 -38.48 4.91 -3.47
N LEU A 42 -38.22 6.21 -3.32
CA LEU A 42 -37.79 7.10 -4.42
C LEU A 42 -36.53 6.56 -5.13
N CYS A 43 -35.54 6.13 -4.36
CA CYS A 43 -34.31 5.59 -4.91
C CYS A 43 -34.47 4.20 -5.52
N ASN A 44 -35.36 3.37 -5.01
CA ASN A 44 -35.48 2.00 -5.46
C ASN A 44 -36.49 1.82 -6.60
N ALA A 45 -37.39 2.78 -6.84
CA ALA A 45 -38.37 2.73 -7.92
C ALA A 45 -37.79 2.29 -9.29
N PRO A 46 -36.79 2.98 -9.89
CA PRO A 46 -36.20 2.54 -11.16
C PRO A 46 -35.38 1.25 -11.03
N ARG A 47 -34.85 0.95 -9.83
CA ARG A 47 -34.04 -0.25 -9.61
C ARG A 47 -34.94 -1.48 -9.62
N VAL A 48 -36.02 -1.45 -8.86
CA VAL A 48 -37.02 -2.51 -8.79
C VAL A 48 -37.68 -2.71 -10.15
N ALA A 49 -38.05 -1.63 -10.85
CA ALA A 49 -38.59 -1.71 -12.21
C ALA A 49 -37.62 -2.38 -13.19
N ALA A 50 -36.31 -2.17 -13.03
CA ALA A 50 -35.26 -2.81 -13.82
C ALA A 50 -34.76 -4.15 -13.25
N GLY A 51 -35.47 -4.77 -12.30
CA GLY A 51 -35.06 -6.04 -11.67
C GLY A 51 -33.75 -5.97 -10.86
N LYS A 52 -33.27 -4.78 -10.49
CA LYS A 52 -32.04 -4.53 -9.73
C LYS A 52 -32.32 -4.55 -8.22
N GLU A 53 -31.36 -5.03 -7.44
CA GLU A 53 -31.48 -5.09 -5.98
C GLU A 53 -31.73 -3.68 -5.38
N PRO A 54 -32.74 -3.54 -4.51
CA PRO A 54 -33.00 -2.28 -3.83
C PRO A 54 -31.84 -1.94 -2.90
N TRP A 55 -31.49 -0.66 -2.82
CA TRP A 55 -30.63 -0.16 -1.76
C TRP A 55 -31.29 -0.36 -0.40
N LYS A 56 -30.47 -0.74 0.59
CA LYS A 56 -30.88 -0.89 2.00
C LYS A 56 -30.73 0.41 2.80
N THR A 57 -29.95 1.34 2.27
CA THR A 57 -29.66 2.65 2.86
C THR A 57 -29.72 3.74 1.77
N ALA A 58 -30.34 4.88 2.08
CA ALA A 58 -30.46 6.00 1.14
C ALA A 58 -29.08 6.57 0.81
N PRO A 59 -28.68 6.78 -0.46
CA PRO A 59 -27.34 7.28 -0.78
C PRO A 59 -27.19 8.76 -0.42
N THR A 60 -26.18 9.09 0.38
CA THR A 60 -25.90 10.46 0.84
C THR A 60 -24.60 11.02 0.28
N TRP A 61 -23.85 10.25 -0.50
CA TRP A 61 -22.51 10.64 -0.98
C TRP A 61 -22.50 11.96 -1.76
N ARG A 62 -23.57 12.26 -2.53
CA ARG A 62 -23.73 13.55 -3.23
C ARG A 62 -23.95 14.71 -2.26
N LEU A 63 -24.83 14.51 -1.29
CA LEU A 63 -25.08 15.49 -0.23
C LEU A 63 -23.82 15.74 0.60
N GLU A 64 -23.08 14.69 0.95
CA GLU A 64 -21.81 14.80 1.67
C GLU A 64 -20.77 15.61 0.88
N GLN A 65 -20.64 15.39 -0.44
CA GLN A 65 -19.77 16.21 -1.30
C GLN A 65 -20.16 17.70 -1.27
N VAL A 66 -21.47 17.99 -1.27
CA VAL A 66 -21.97 19.36 -1.17
C VAL A 66 -21.69 19.98 0.19
N LEU A 67 -21.89 19.23 1.29
CA LEU A 67 -21.57 19.70 2.63
C LEU A 67 -20.07 19.97 2.78
N GLN A 68 -19.20 19.10 2.28
CA GLN A 68 -17.75 19.31 2.31
C GLN A 68 -17.31 20.55 1.51
N ALA A 69 -18.04 20.90 0.44
CA ALA A 69 -17.71 22.05 -0.39
C ALA A 69 -18.30 23.37 0.15
N PHE A 70 -19.49 23.33 0.74
CA PHE A 70 -20.27 24.55 1.04
C PHE A 70 -20.59 24.77 2.52
N ALA A 71 -20.49 23.74 3.36
CA ALA A 71 -20.67 23.80 4.80
C ALA A 71 -19.60 22.94 5.52
N PRO A 72 -18.29 23.21 5.34
CA PRO A 72 -17.21 22.31 5.76
C PRO A 72 -17.08 22.13 7.28
N ASP A 73 -17.76 22.95 8.09
CA ASP A 73 -17.88 22.78 9.54
C ASP A 73 -18.87 21.67 9.96
N VAL A 74 -19.68 21.17 9.02
CA VAL A 74 -20.58 20.04 9.24
C VAL A 74 -19.81 18.73 9.10
N LEU A 75 -19.74 17.97 10.18
CA LEU A 75 -19.16 16.63 10.24
C LEU A 75 -20.25 15.61 9.90
N ALA A 76 -20.04 14.81 8.87
CA ALA A 76 -20.90 13.66 8.57
C ALA A 76 -20.43 12.46 9.40
N LEU A 77 -21.28 11.95 10.28
CA LEU A 77 -21.00 10.73 11.01
C LEU A 77 -21.27 9.49 10.14
N PRO A 78 -20.51 8.41 10.39
CA PRO A 78 -20.91 7.07 9.99
C PRO A 78 -22.39 6.78 10.18
N ARG A 79 -23.03 6.15 9.19
CA ARG A 79 -24.44 5.74 9.29
C ARG A 79 -24.57 4.23 9.54
N PRO A 80 -24.74 3.79 10.79
CA PRO A 80 -25.25 2.47 11.09
C PRO A 80 -26.79 2.51 11.08
N PHE A 81 -27.45 1.73 10.24
CA PHE A 81 -28.93 1.71 10.19
C PHE A 81 -29.54 0.33 10.47
N HIS A 82 -28.72 -0.69 10.73
CA HIS A 82 -29.18 -2.07 10.78
C HIS A 82 -28.93 -2.76 12.13
N ASP A 83 -27.86 -2.42 12.85
CA ASP A 83 -27.46 -3.10 14.10
C ASP A 83 -27.45 -2.15 15.31
N ARG A 84 -28.47 -1.29 15.41
CA ARG A 84 -28.63 -0.39 16.56
C ARG A 84 -29.49 -1.00 17.64
N ASP A 85 -29.15 -0.67 18.89
CA ASP A 85 -30.05 -0.85 20.02
C ASP A 85 -31.41 -0.19 19.69
N PRO A 86 -32.53 -0.92 19.78
CA PRO A 86 -33.85 -0.37 19.59
C PRO A 86 -34.07 0.81 20.57
N GLY A 87 -34.02 2.04 20.06
CA GLY A 87 -34.22 3.27 20.84
C GLY A 87 -33.05 4.27 20.84
N ALA A 88 -31.87 3.95 20.29
CA ALA A 88 -30.77 4.90 20.18
C ALA A 88 -30.90 5.82 18.94
N PRO A 89 -30.91 7.16 19.09
CA PRO A 89 -31.12 8.09 17.98
C PRO A 89 -29.99 8.05 16.95
N ALA A 90 -30.39 8.19 15.69
CA ALA A 90 -29.54 8.08 14.52
C ALA A 90 -28.72 9.33 14.21
N HIS A 91 -27.62 9.60 14.91
CA HIS A 91 -26.85 10.81 14.64
C HIS A 91 -26.22 10.76 13.25
N TRP A 92 -26.56 11.74 12.41
CA TRP A 92 -26.14 11.77 11.01
C TRP A 92 -25.17 12.90 10.72
N LEU A 93 -25.57 14.15 10.98
CA LEU A 93 -24.70 15.32 10.81
C LEU A 93 -24.43 15.93 12.19
N CYS A 94 -23.22 16.41 12.40
CA CYS A 94 -22.81 17.00 13.66
C CYS A 94 -22.00 18.28 13.42
N ALA A 95 -22.14 19.25 14.31
CA ALA A 95 -21.31 20.45 14.36
C ALA A 95 -21.04 20.81 15.82
N PRO A 96 -19.83 21.28 16.19
CA PRO A 96 -19.56 21.77 17.53
C PRO A 96 -20.56 22.87 17.94
N ALA A 97 -21.11 22.81 19.15
CA ALA A 97 -22.13 23.75 19.59
C ALA A 97 -21.59 25.18 19.81
N ASP A 98 -20.28 25.31 20.02
CA ASP A 98 -19.56 26.58 20.19
C ASP A 98 -19.36 27.35 18.88
N LEU A 99 -19.51 26.71 17.72
CA LEU A 99 -19.49 27.39 16.44
C LEU A 99 -20.84 28.04 16.11
N PRO A 100 -20.90 29.07 15.25
CA PRO A 100 -22.16 29.52 14.66
C PRO A 100 -22.86 28.36 13.93
N ASP A 101 -24.20 28.39 13.83
CA ASP A 101 -24.96 27.37 13.11
C ASP A 101 -24.47 27.27 11.64
N PRO A 102 -23.79 26.17 11.27
CA PRO A 102 -23.15 26.09 9.96
C PRO A 102 -24.15 25.87 8.82
N LEU A 103 -25.38 25.45 9.15
CA LEU A 103 -26.41 25.16 8.16
C LEU A 103 -27.81 25.49 8.74
N PRO A 104 -28.20 26.78 8.76
CA PRO A 104 -29.49 27.21 9.29
C PRO A 104 -30.66 26.53 8.60
N GLY A 105 -31.76 26.33 9.34
CA GLY A 105 -32.95 25.57 8.90
C GLY A 105 -33.42 25.85 7.45
N PRO A 106 -33.62 27.11 7.03
CA PRO A 106 -34.03 27.42 5.65
C PRO A 106 -33.02 26.97 4.58
N VAL A 107 -31.73 27.03 4.89
CA VAL A 107 -30.65 26.57 4.00
C VAL A 107 -30.63 25.05 3.97
N LEU A 108 -30.72 24.39 5.13
CA LEU A 108 -30.80 22.93 5.26
C LEU A 108 -31.96 22.37 4.42
N ASP A 109 -33.17 22.92 4.57
CA ASP A 109 -34.36 22.51 3.81
C ASP A 109 -34.14 22.65 2.30
N THR A 110 -33.47 23.72 1.89
CA THR A 110 -33.16 23.97 0.48
C THR A 110 -32.17 22.95 -0.06
N VAL A 111 -31.10 22.66 0.67
CA VAL A 111 -30.08 21.67 0.29
C VAL A 111 -30.69 20.26 0.22
N LEU A 112 -31.51 19.87 1.20
CA LEU A 112 -32.18 18.57 1.22
C LEU A 112 -33.15 18.39 0.05
N LYS A 113 -33.95 19.42 -0.28
CA LYS A 113 -34.85 19.38 -1.45
C LYS A 113 -34.08 19.20 -2.77
N HIS A 114 -32.90 19.83 -2.90
CA HIS A 114 -32.05 19.68 -4.07
C HIS A 114 -31.38 18.30 -4.10
N TRP A 115 -30.98 17.77 -2.95
CA TRP A 115 -30.50 16.38 -2.87
C TRP A 115 -31.58 15.40 -3.33
N LEU A 116 -32.83 15.52 -2.87
CA LEU A 116 -33.93 14.66 -3.33
C LEU A 116 -34.17 14.75 -4.85
N ARG A 117 -34.03 15.95 -5.43
CA ARG A 117 -34.10 16.15 -6.89
C ARG A 117 -32.92 15.52 -7.63
N ASP A 118 -31.71 15.62 -7.08
CA ASP A 118 -30.49 15.00 -7.63
C ASP A 118 -30.54 13.46 -7.56
N LEU A 119 -31.22 12.91 -6.55
CA LEU A 119 -31.50 11.47 -6.49
C LEU A 119 -32.33 11.01 -7.69
N ARG A 120 -33.38 11.76 -8.08
CA ARG A 120 -34.26 11.39 -9.20
C ARG A 120 -34.65 12.62 -10.03
N PRO A 121 -33.81 13.04 -10.99
CA PRO A 121 -34.11 14.18 -11.85
C PRO A 121 -35.14 13.86 -12.94
N GLU A 122 -35.44 12.58 -13.20
CA GLU A 122 -36.25 12.14 -14.34
C GLU A 122 -37.73 12.58 -14.20
N PRO A 123 -38.37 13.06 -15.29
CA PRO A 123 -39.74 13.57 -15.23
C PRO A 123 -40.79 12.58 -14.73
N GLU A 124 -40.59 11.28 -14.99
CA GLU A 124 -41.50 10.19 -14.61
C GLU A 124 -41.61 9.99 -13.08
N TYR A 125 -40.55 10.29 -12.32
CA TYR A 125 -40.57 10.18 -10.85
C TYR A 125 -41.01 11.46 -10.14
N ARG A 126 -41.46 12.50 -10.88
CA ARG A 126 -41.88 13.78 -10.29
C ARG A 126 -43.01 13.65 -9.27
N GLY A 127 -43.93 12.70 -9.44
CA GLY A 127 -44.99 12.42 -8.47
C GLY A 127 -44.43 11.94 -7.14
N LEU A 128 -43.65 10.86 -7.18
CA LEU A 128 -42.98 10.26 -6.02
C LEU A 128 -42.01 11.24 -5.34
N LEU A 129 -41.31 12.07 -6.12
CA LEU A 129 -40.47 13.13 -5.61
C LEU A 129 -41.27 14.19 -4.83
N LYS A 130 -42.44 14.60 -5.33
CA LYS A 130 -43.32 15.55 -4.62
C LYS A 130 -43.84 14.95 -3.32
N GLU A 131 -44.22 13.67 -3.32
CA GLU A 131 -44.64 12.94 -2.12
C GLU A 131 -43.51 12.89 -1.09
N THR A 132 -42.31 12.50 -1.51
CA THR A 132 -41.12 12.45 -0.64
C THR A 132 -40.78 13.84 -0.06
N ILE A 133 -40.88 14.91 -0.86
CA ILE A 133 -40.67 16.29 -0.38
C ILE A 133 -41.78 16.73 0.59
N ALA A 134 -43.04 16.31 0.37
CA ALA A 134 -44.14 16.61 1.28
C ALA A 134 -43.94 15.92 2.63
N GLU A 135 -43.47 14.68 2.64
CA GLU A 135 -43.13 13.94 3.84
C GLU A 135 -41.94 14.55 4.60
N LEU A 136 -40.93 15.01 3.85
CA LEU A 136 -39.83 15.83 4.39
C LEU A 136 -40.37 17.08 5.10
N ALA A 137 -41.31 17.79 4.47
CA ALA A 137 -41.89 19.01 5.02
C ALA A 137 -42.81 18.75 6.24
N ALA A 138 -43.46 17.58 6.30
CA ALA A 138 -44.28 17.18 7.44
C ALA A 138 -43.44 16.83 8.68
N HIS A 139 -42.24 16.27 8.48
CA HIS A 139 -41.34 15.86 9.57
C HIS A 139 -39.92 16.40 9.37
N PRO A 140 -39.70 17.74 9.33
CA PRO A 140 -38.40 18.33 9.01
C PRO A 140 -37.32 17.91 10.02
N PRO A 141 -36.07 17.73 9.58
CA PRO A 141 -34.99 17.29 10.46
C PRO A 141 -34.55 18.51 11.27
N ARG A 142 -34.41 18.35 12.58
CA ARG A 142 -34.10 19.49 13.46
C ARG A 142 -32.77 19.29 14.13
N TRP A 143 -31.98 20.37 14.17
CA TRP A 143 -30.77 20.39 14.98
C TRP A 143 -31.14 20.30 16.45
N GLU A 144 -30.54 19.33 17.12
CA GLU A 144 -30.65 19.09 18.56
C GLU A 144 -29.32 19.40 19.22
N THR A 145 -29.33 19.84 20.48
CA THR A 145 -28.07 19.91 21.26
C THR A 145 -27.91 18.63 22.05
N VAL A 146 -26.87 17.87 21.73
CA VAL A 146 -26.54 16.59 22.38
C VAL A 146 -25.14 16.67 22.98
N HIS A 147 -24.98 16.12 24.18
CA HIS A 147 -23.69 16.01 24.83
C HIS A 147 -23.02 14.70 24.42
N HIS A 148 -21.85 14.79 23.81
CA HIS A 148 -21.06 13.63 23.40
C HIS A 148 -19.85 13.46 24.30
N GLU A 149 -19.66 12.23 24.81
CA GLU A 149 -18.43 11.80 25.46
C GLU A 149 -17.35 11.58 24.39
N LEU A 150 -16.24 12.32 24.50
CA LEU A 150 -15.14 12.31 23.54
C LEU A 150 -13.98 11.39 23.95
N LEU A 151 -13.92 10.94 25.21
CA LEU A 151 -12.92 9.98 25.67
C LEU A 151 -13.60 8.65 26.01
N PRO A 152 -13.09 7.49 25.56
CA PRO A 152 -13.74 6.22 25.85
C PRO A 152 -13.77 5.95 27.35
N ARG A 153 -14.97 5.65 27.85
CA ARG A 153 -15.22 5.28 29.26
C ARG A 153 -15.81 3.89 29.41
N ASP A 154 -16.12 3.26 28.28
CA ASP A 154 -16.75 1.95 28.23
C ASP A 154 -15.81 0.89 28.78
N VAL A 155 -16.39 -0.16 29.35
CA VAL A 155 -15.65 -1.34 29.79
C VAL A 155 -14.86 -1.87 28.59
N PRO A 156 -13.54 -2.15 28.75
CA PRO A 156 -12.76 -2.80 27.70
C PRO A 156 -13.43 -4.09 27.20
N THR A 157 -13.08 -4.51 25.99
CA THR A 157 -13.58 -5.78 25.45
C THR A 157 -13.10 -6.96 26.30
N ASP A 158 -13.64 -8.17 26.07
CA ASP A 158 -13.21 -9.38 26.79
C ASP A 158 -11.69 -9.65 26.67
N GLY A 159 -11.07 -9.17 25.58
CA GLY A 159 -9.62 -9.19 25.38
C GLY A 159 -8.84 -8.10 26.15
N GLY A 160 -9.51 -7.18 26.83
CA GLY A 160 -8.90 -6.05 27.53
C GLY A 160 -8.56 -4.85 26.63
N THR A 161 -9.07 -4.81 25.40
CA THR A 161 -8.84 -3.70 24.46
C THR A 161 -9.85 -2.57 24.68
N ALA A 162 -9.43 -1.32 24.53
CA ALA A 162 -10.33 -0.16 24.54
C ALA A 162 -11.49 -0.31 23.53
N ARG A 163 -12.68 0.14 23.91
CA ARG A 163 -13.90 0.07 23.08
C ARG A 163 -14.48 1.47 22.80
N PRO A 164 -13.87 2.30 21.93
CA PRO A 164 -14.44 3.59 21.57
C PRO A 164 -15.79 3.44 20.85
N SER A 165 -16.74 4.31 21.18
CA SER A 165 -18.02 4.38 20.46
C SER A 165 -17.81 4.94 19.03
N PRO A 166 -18.67 4.60 18.05
CA PRO A 166 -18.49 5.00 16.66
C PRO A 166 -18.26 6.50 16.40
N HIS A 167 -18.94 7.39 17.14
CA HIS A 167 -18.78 8.84 16.98
C HIS A 167 -17.39 9.34 17.41
N GLN A 168 -16.73 8.64 18.34
CA GLN A 168 -15.43 9.07 18.88
C GLN A 168 -14.31 9.01 17.84
N TYR A 169 -14.41 8.14 16.83
CA TYR A 169 -13.44 8.08 15.72
C TYR A 169 -13.42 9.34 14.84
N SER A 170 -14.48 10.14 14.87
CA SER A 170 -14.59 11.40 14.13
C SER A 170 -14.54 12.62 15.06
N LEU A 171 -15.35 12.63 16.12
CA LEU A 171 -15.52 13.81 16.98
C LEU A 171 -14.30 14.08 17.87
N SER A 172 -13.67 13.04 18.43
CA SER A 172 -12.54 13.21 19.35
C SER A 172 -11.28 13.74 18.63
N PRO A 173 -10.89 13.20 17.45
CA PRO A 173 -9.83 13.80 16.65
C PRO A 173 -10.13 15.23 16.18
N ASP A 174 -11.38 15.54 15.81
CA ASP A 174 -11.77 16.91 15.43
C ASP A 174 -11.64 17.90 16.59
N TRP A 175 -12.08 17.50 17.79
CA TRP A 175 -11.89 18.29 19.00
C TRP A 175 -10.40 18.56 19.29
N LEU A 176 -9.54 17.54 19.19
CA LEU A 176 -8.09 17.73 19.32
C LEU A 176 -7.53 18.68 18.25
N ALA A 177 -7.98 18.55 17.01
CA ALA A 177 -7.57 19.42 15.92
C ALA A 177 -7.92 20.89 16.22
N ARG A 178 -9.13 21.17 16.72
CA ARG A 178 -9.55 22.52 17.14
C ARG A 178 -8.68 23.07 18.28
N ARG A 179 -8.31 22.23 19.26
CA ARG A 179 -7.40 22.65 20.34
C ARG A 179 -6.00 23.00 19.83
N ILE A 180 -5.47 22.22 18.90
CA ILE A 180 -4.17 22.51 18.27
C ILE A 180 -4.24 23.83 17.48
N LEU A 181 -5.33 24.07 16.75
CA LEU A 181 -5.54 25.34 16.05
C LEU A 181 -5.60 26.54 17.02
N ALA A 182 -6.14 26.35 18.24
CA ALA A 182 -6.20 27.39 19.26
C ALA A 182 -4.83 27.80 19.83
N LEU A 183 -3.75 27.04 19.57
CA LEU A 183 -2.38 27.44 19.92
C LEU A 183 -1.87 28.63 19.09
N GLY A 184 -2.54 28.95 17.98
CA GLY A 184 -2.08 29.94 17.01
C GLY A 184 -1.06 29.38 16.02
N PRO A 185 -0.41 30.23 15.22
CA PRO A 185 0.52 29.79 14.18
C PRO A 185 1.77 29.09 14.75
N TYR A 186 2.32 28.11 14.00
CA TYR A 186 3.62 27.50 14.34
C TYR A 186 4.76 28.42 13.86
N PRO A 187 5.60 28.96 14.75
CA PRO A 187 6.73 29.80 14.35
C PRO A 187 7.91 28.97 13.83
N TYR A 188 8.58 29.47 12.80
CA TYR A 188 9.85 28.96 12.29
C TYR A 188 10.71 30.11 11.74
N ASP A 189 11.98 29.88 11.42
CA ASP A 189 12.90 30.98 11.05
C ASP A 189 12.47 31.74 9.78
N GLY A 190 11.74 31.07 8.87
CA GLY A 190 11.19 31.66 7.66
C GLY A 190 9.79 32.25 7.79
N GLY A 191 9.21 32.32 9.00
CA GLY A 191 7.90 32.93 9.24
C GLY A 191 7.01 32.15 10.19
N GLN A 192 5.74 31.97 9.81
CA GLN A 192 4.75 31.26 10.62
C GLN A 192 3.88 30.36 9.73
N LEU A 193 3.54 29.18 10.22
CA LEU A 193 2.56 28.31 9.56
C LEU A 193 1.19 28.49 10.20
N ILE A 194 0.25 28.99 9.41
CA ILE A 194 -1.16 29.06 9.77
C ILE A 194 -1.82 27.77 9.30
N PHE A 195 -2.38 27.01 10.25
CA PHE A 195 -3.10 25.77 9.95
C PHE A 195 -4.60 26.01 9.83
N ARG A 196 -5.25 25.20 8.99
CA ARG A 196 -6.70 25.12 8.87
C ARG A 196 -7.12 23.66 8.85
N ALA A 197 -8.24 23.34 9.47
CA ALA A 197 -8.81 22.01 9.36
C ALA A 197 -9.43 21.81 7.97
N MET A 198 -9.49 20.57 7.51
CA MET A 198 -10.27 20.17 6.35
C MET A 198 -11.42 19.24 6.77
N PRO A 199 -12.55 19.24 6.06
CA PRO A 199 -13.62 18.29 6.27
C PRO A 199 -13.14 16.90 5.84
N ARG A 200 -13.76 15.89 6.45
CA ARG A 200 -13.48 14.47 6.23
C ARG A 200 -14.80 13.80 5.85
N GLY A 201 -14.78 12.85 4.91
CA GLY A 201 -15.97 12.07 4.61
C GLY A 201 -16.40 11.22 5.79
N PRO A 202 -17.64 10.73 5.82
CA PRO A 202 -18.10 9.81 6.88
C PRO A 202 -17.34 8.48 6.89
N ARG A 203 -16.62 8.17 5.80
CA ARG A 203 -15.70 7.03 5.69
C ARG A 203 -14.26 7.36 6.05
N ASP A 204 -13.92 8.65 6.12
CA ASP A 204 -12.59 9.11 6.48
C ASP A 204 -12.51 9.34 7.98
N GLN A 205 -12.01 8.35 8.72
CA GLN A 205 -11.82 8.51 10.17
C GLN A 205 -10.75 9.58 10.47
N GLY A 206 -10.88 10.21 11.64
CA GLY A 206 -9.92 11.21 12.14
C GLY A 206 -10.14 12.65 11.67
N ALA A 207 -9.16 13.50 11.95
CA ALA A 207 -9.11 14.90 11.53
C ALA A 207 -7.81 15.20 10.80
N GLN A 208 -7.80 16.25 9.97
CA GLN A 208 -6.59 16.72 9.30
C GLN A 208 -6.50 18.24 9.30
N LEU A 209 -5.33 18.74 9.67
CA LEU A 209 -4.91 20.13 9.54
C LEU A 209 -3.94 20.27 8.38
N VAL A 210 -4.07 21.35 7.63
CA VAL A 210 -3.21 21.69 6.49
C VAL A 210 -2.75 23.13 6.67
N SER A 211 -1.44 23.37 6.57
CA SER A 211 -0.90 24.74 6.59
C SER A 211 -1.25 25.47 5.30
N GLU A 212 -1.23 26.79 5.34
CA GLU A 212 -1.26 27.60 4.12
C GLU A 212 -0.11 27.19 3.15
N PRO A 213 -0.31 27.31 1.82
CA PRO A 213 0.69 26.93 0.83
C PRO A 213 1.98 27.74 0.97
N ILE A 214 3.09 27.03 1.03
CA ILE A 214 4.46 27.53 1.09
C ILE A 214 5.05 27.47 -0.31
N ARG A 215 5.56 28.61 -0.78
CA ARG A 215 6.28 28.73 -2.05
C ARG A 215 7.68 28.14 -1.91
N PHE A 216 8.08 27.30 -2.86
CA PHE A 216 9.43 26.78 -3.00
C PHE A 216 9.93 27.07 -4.43
N PRO A 217 10.92 27.97 -4.59
CA PRO A 217 11.53 28.22 -5.89
C PRO A 217 12.11 26.92 -6.46
N GLY A 218 11.64 26.50 -7.64
CA GLY A 218 12.13 25.29 -8.29
C GLY A 218 13.59 25.44 -8.76
N PRO A 219 14.30 24.32 -8.99
CA PRO A 219 15.72 24.33 -9.36
C PRO A 219 16.03 25.03 -10.70
N ASP A 220 15.06 25.11 -11.61
CA ASP A 220 15.22 25.78 -12.91
C ASP A 220 14.80 27.26 -12.90
N GLU A 221 14.42 27.82 -11.73
CA GLU A 221 13.90 29.19 -11.49
C GLU A 221 12.66 29.62 -12.31
N LYS A 222 12.28 28.85 -13.33
CA LYS A 222 11.20 29.17 -14.27
C LYS A 222 9.79 28.90 -13.74
N GLN A 223 9.65 28.01 -12.76
CA GLN A 223 8.36 27.68 -12.13
C GLN A 223 8.54 27.36 -10.64
N ASP A 224 7.67 27.95 -9.82
CA ASP A 224 7.61 27.66 -8.39
C ASP A 224 6.87 26.35 -8.12
N SER A 225 7.44 25.54 -7.24
CA SER A 225 6.74 24.44 -6.58
C SER A 225 6.06 24.94 -5.32
N TRP A 226 4.96 24.31 -4.93
CA TRP A 226 4.18 24.72 -3.75
C TRP A 226 3.88 23.51 -2.86
N TRP A 227 3.92 23.70 -1.55
CA TRP A 227 3.66 22.62 -0.60
C TRP A 227 3.08 23.12 0.73
N SER A 228 2.55 22.24 1.55
CA SER A 228 2.02 22.54 2.89
C SER A 228 2.49 21.47 3.88
N VAL A 229 2.61 21.86 5.15
CA VAL A 229 2.73 20.92 6.27
C VAL A 229 1.34 20.42 6.62
N THR A 230 1.19 19.13 6.89
CA THR A 230 -0.08 18.56 7.34
C THR A 230 0.09 17.77 8.62
N LEU A 231 -0.94 17.83 9.45
CA LEU A 231 -1.09 17.02 10.66
C LEU A 231 -2.38 16.21 10.52
N SER A 232 -2.27 14.88 10.51
CA SER A 232 -3.41 13.98 10.61
C SER A 232 -3.53 13.44 12.03
N ILE A 233 -4.74 13.40 12.58
CA ILE A 233 -5.04 12.89 13.92
C ILE A 233 -6.01 11.74 13.78
N THR A 234 -5.67 10.57 14.27
CA THR A 234 -6.55 9.39 14.24
C THR A 234 -6.69 8.77 15.63
N LEU A 235 -7.87 8.25 15.95
CA LEU A 235 -8.10 7.45 17.14
C LEU A 235 -7.87 5.97 16.80
N GLN A 236 -6.98 5.32 17.54
CA GLN A 236 -6.58 3.93 17.35
C GLN A 236 -6.75 3.16 18.65
N THR A 237 -7.03 1.86 18.54
CA THR A 237 -6.95 0.92 19.65
C THR A 237 -5.73 0.01 19.46
N VAL A 238 -5.26 -0.57 20.56
CA VAL A 238 -4.13 -1.51 20.58
C VAL A 238 -4.61 -2.75 21.31
N PRO A 239 -4.32 -3.96 20.80
CA PRO A 239 -4.72 -5.17 21.48
C PRO A 239 -4.26 -5.21 22.93
N PHE A 240 -5.16 -5.63 23.83
CA PHE A 240 -4.89 -5.80 25.25
C PHE A 240 -4.57 -4.50 26.01
N ASP A 241 -4.68 -3.34 25.37
CA ASP A 241 -4.54 -2.02 25.98
C ASP A 241 -5.94 -1.43 26.24
N PRO A 242 -6.32 -1.18 27.50
CA PRO A 242 -7.63 -0.64 27.83
C PRO A 242 -7.77 0.85 27.45
N LEU A 243 -6.67 1.53 27.09
CA LEU A 243 -6.68 2.92 26.68
C LEU A 243 -6.51 3.05 25.15
N PRO A 244 -7.35 3.85 24.48
CA PRO A 244 -7.13 4.19 23.09
C PRO A 244 -5.91 5.12 22.95
N ARG A 245 -5.47 5.32 21.72
CA ARG A 245 -4.36 6.22 21.38
C ARG A 245 -4.75 7.16 20.25
N PHE A 246 -4.45 8.44 20.43
CA PHE A 246 -4.50 9.44 19.37
C PHE A 246 -3.15 9.47 18.67
N ASN A 247 -3.08 9.00 17.44
CA ASN A 247 -1.87 9.08 16.64
C ASN A 247 -1.85 10.39 15.86
N LEU A 248 -0.76 11.14 16.00
CA LEU A 248 -0.46 12.33 15.22
C LEU A 248 0.50 11.95 14.10
N ARG A 249 0.18 12.29 12.86
CA ARG A 249 1.07 12.08 11.71
C ARG A 249 1.33 13.39 11.00
N TRP A 250 2.60 13.77 10.98
CA TRP A 250 3.14 14.88 10.20
C TRP A 250 3.58 14.40 8.82
N SER A 251 3.11 15.10 7.79
CA SER A 251 3.54 14.84 6.41
C SER A 251 3.54 16.11 5.56
N VAL A 252 4.14 16.00 4.38
CA VAL A 252 4.17 17.04 3.36
C VAL A 252 3.04 16.81 2.39
N ARG A 253 2.24 17.85 2.12
CA ARG A 253 1.24 17.87 1.04
C ARG A 253 1.75 18.75 -0.09
N ARG A 254 1.69 18.27 -1.32
CA ARG A 254 2.18 18.98 -2.52
C ARG A 254 1.02 19.50 -3.34
N TRP A 255 1.22 20.65 -3.99
CA TRP A 255 0.22 21.26 -4.86
C TRP A 255 0.62 21.13 -6.32
N ALA A 256 -0.34 20.79 -7.18
CA ALA A 256 -0.12 20.58 -8.60
C ALA A 256 -0.19 21.91 -9.35
N THR A 257 0.97 22.48 -9.70
CA THR A 257 1.07 23.77 -10.40
C THR A 257 1.67 23.70 -11.80
N ARG A 258 2.29 22.57 -12.17
CA ARG A 258 3.00 22.41 -13.44
C ARG A 258 2.05 22.07 -14.59
N THR A 259 1.83 23.02 -15.48
CA THR A 259 1.04 22.81 -16.71
C THR A 259 1.89 22.19 -17.83
N ASN A 260 1.24 21.46 -18.74
CA ASN A 260 1.90 20.90 -19.91
C ASN A 260 2.17 22.02 -20.94
N ALA A 261 3.42 22.11 -21.43
CA ALA A 261 3.85 23.17 -22.34
C ALA A 261 3.07 23.20 -23.68
N LYS A 262 2.56 22.06 -24.15
CA LYS A 262 1.79 21.99 -25.41
C LYS A 262 0.33 22.37 -25.23
N THR A 263 -0.29 21.90 -24.15
CA THR A 263 -1.73 22.12 -23.92
C THR A 263 -2.03 23.36 -23.07
N GLY A 264 -1.01 23.93 -22.40
CA GLY A 264 -1.17 25.01 -21.43
C GLY A 264 -1.92 24.59 -20.16
N ARG A 265 -2.17 23.29 -19.96
CA ARG A 265 -3.08 22.78 -18.91
C ARG A 265 -2.41 21.74 -18.01
N LEU A 266 -2.86 21.68 -16.77
CA LEU A 266 -2.49 20.62 -15.83
C LEU A 266 -3.04 19.27 -16.32
N ARG A 267 -2.21 18.22 -16.27
CA ARG A 267 -2.63 16.87 -16.63
C ARG A 267 -3.24 16.16 -15.42
N LEU A 268 -4.51 15.78 -15.52
CA LEU A 268 -5.15 14.90 -14.54
C LEU A 268 -4.97 13.42 -14.90
N PRO A 269 -4.79 12.52 -13.91
CA PRO A 269 -4.77 11.08 -14.14
C PRO A 269 -6.16 10.57 -14.53
N TRP A 270 -6.22 9.71 -15.54
CA TRP A 270 -7.47 9.03 -15.91
C TRP A 270 -7.80 7.89 -14.92
N GLY A 271 -9.10 7.69 -14.69
CA GLY A 271 -9.61 6.62 -13.83
C GLY A 271 -9.54 6.90 -12.32
N ALA A 272 -9.17 8.11 -11.91
CA ALA A 272 -9.15 8.54 -10.51
C ALA A 272 -9.57 10.01 -10.39
N SER A 273 -10.28 10.36 -9.33
CA SER A 273 -10.60 11.76 -9.03
C SER A 273 -9.46 12.45 -8.29
N THR A 274 -9.19 13.71 -8.59
CA THR A 274 -8.17 14.55 -7.97
C THR A 274 -8.82 15.55 -7.01
N THR A 275 -8.36 15.59 -5.77
CA THR A 275 -8.90 16.50 -4.75
C THR A 275 -8.44 17.94 -4.96
N VAL A 276 -9.35 18.88 -4.76
CA VAL A 276 -9.10 20.32 -4.76
C VAL A 276 -9.51 20.89 -3.41
N LEU A 277 -8.61 21.63 -2.76
CA LEU A 277 -8.94 22.40 -1.55
C LEU A 277 -9.34 23.80 -1.96
N LEU A 278 -10.45 24.30 -1.40
CA LEU A 278 -11.06 25.58 -1.72
C LEU A 278 -11.10 26.46 -0.46
N ARG A 279 -10.91 27.76 -0.65
CA ARG A 279 -11.06 28.77 0.38
C ARG A 279 -11.88 29.94 -0.19
N PRO A 280 -13.21 29.89 -0.01
CA PRO A 280 -14.06 30.94 -0.55
C PRO A 280 -13.88 32.25 0.21
N ARG A 281 -14.03 33.38 -0.48
CA ARG A 281 -13.96 34.72 0.14
C ARG A 281 -15.22 35.04 0.92
N ARG A 282 -16.35 34.52 0.45
CA ARG A 282 -17.68 34.62 1.07
C ARG A 282 -18.30 33.23 1.14
N PRO A 283 -19.16 32.92 2.12
CA PRO A 283 -19.87 31.65 2.15
C PRO A 283 -20.55 31.37 0.81
N PHE A 284 -20.34 30.17 0.24
CA PHE A 284 -20.97 29.80 -1.03
C PHE A 284 -22.49 29.75 -0.91
N LEU A 285 -23.01 29.25 0.22
CA LEU A 285 -24.43 29.27 0.54
C LEU A 285 -24.79 30.60 1.22
N PRO A 286 -25.67 31.43 0.63
CA PRO A 286 -26.15 32.62 1.30
C PRO A 286 -26.82 32.28 2.64
N GLY A 287 -26.50 33.04 3.69
CA GLY A 287 -27.07 32.86 5.02
C GLY A 287 -26.32 31.86 5.91
N THR A 288 -25.27 31.19 5.42
CA THR A 288 -24.36 30.41 6.27
C THR A 288 -23.20 31.26 6.79
N PRO A 289 -22.61 30.92 7.95
CA PRO A 289 -21.41 31.58 8.44
C PRO A 289 -20.19 31.29 7.56
N ARG A 290 -19.17 32.17 7.62
CA ARG A 290 -17.88 31.89 6.99
C ARG A 290 -17.15 30.83 7.79
N SER A 291 -16.74 29.76 7.11
CA SER A 291 -15.89 28.73 7.70
C SER A 291 -14.42 29.13 7.64
N GLU A 292 -13.67 28.79 8.68
CA GLU A 292 -12.21 28.86 8.69
C GLU A 292 -11.55 27.56 8.16
N ARG A 293 -12.35 26.50 7.92
CA ARG A 293 -11.91 25.23 7.33
C ARG A 293 -11.74 25.36 5.82
N PHE A 294 -10.87 24.54 5.25
CA PHE A 294 -10.86 24.34 3.80
C PHE A 294 -12.17 23.68 3.37
N ALA A 295 -12.72 24.08 2.23
CA ALA A 295 -13.73 23.32 1.52
C ALA A 295 -13.07 22.29 0.60
N VAL A 296 -13.76 21.19 0.29
CA VAL A 296 -13.21 20.11 -0.54
C VAL A 296 -14.10 19.87 -1.75
N ALA A 297 -13.48 19.76 -2.93
CA ALA A 297 -14.10 19.31 -4.16
C ALA A 297 -13.18 18.32 -4.90
N ALA A 298 -13.65 17.72 -5.99
CA ALA A 298 -12.84 16.77 -6.76
C ALA A 298 -13.03 16.96 -8.26
N LEU A 299 -11.92 16.98 -9.01
CA LEU A 299 -11.86 16.96 -10.46
C LEU A 299 -11.72 15.52 -10.96
N GLU A 300 -12.21 15.22 -12.15
CA GLU A 300 -12.01 13.93 -12.82
C GLU A 300 -11.68 14.15 -14.30
N ARG A 301 -10.82 13.28 -14.83
CA ARG A 301 -10.63 13.12 -16.26
C ARG A 301 -11.52 12.00 -16.77
N TYR A 302 -12.34 12.26 -17.77
CA TYR A 302 -13.27 11.31 -18.36
C TYR A 302 -13.13 11.26 -19.88
N TRP A 303 -13.60 10.18 -20.48
CA TRP A 303 -13.66 10.04 -21.93
C TRP A 303 -15.02 10.55 -22.41
N ASP A 304 -14.99 11.49 -23.35
CA ASP A 304 -16.19 12.09 -23.93
C ASP A 304 -16.30 11.66 -25.39
N LYS A 305 -17.42 11.02 -25.74
CA LYS A 305 -17.64 10.50 -27.09
C LYS A 305 -18.01 11.59 -28.09
N ASP A 306 -18.52 12.71 -27.60
CA ASP A 306 -19.05 13.78 -28.44
C ASP A 306 -17.96 14.83 -28.77
N LEU A 307 -16.78 14.71 -28.17
CA LEU A 307 -15.60 15.52 -28.44
C LEU A 307 -14.85 15.03 -29.68
N GLY A 308 -15.21 15.58 -30.85
CA GLY A 308 -14.58 15.28 -32.14
C GLY A 308 -15.04 13.94 -32.77
N GLU A 309 -14.59 13.63 -33.99
CA GLU A 309 -15.05 12.47 -34.76
C GLU A 309 -14.76 11.10 -34.11
N LYS A 310 -13.82 11.03 -33.16
CA LYS A 310 -13.40 9.79 -32.50
C LYS A 310 -13.60 9.79 -30.97
N GLY A 311 -14.17 10.86 -30.41
CA GLY A 311 -14.15 11.14 -28.98
C GLY A 311 -12.76 11.58 -28.47
N ASP A 312 -12.72 12.28 -27.35
CA ASP A 312 -11.47 12.75 -26.71
C ASP A 312 -11.61 12.79 -25.17
N PHE A 313 -10.49 12.96 -24.47
CA PHE A 313 -10.48 13.16 -23.02
C PHE A 313 -10.86 14.60 -22.65
N ALA A 314 -11.78 14.71 -21.70
CA ALA A 314 -12.15 15.97 -21.06
C ALA A 314 -11.92 15.93 -19.55
N ASP A 315 -11.80 17.10 -18.95
CA ASP A 315 -11.65 17.28 -17.50
C ASP A 315 -12.88 18.04 -16.96
N ARG A 316 -13.44 17.59 -15.85
CA ARG A 316 -14.59 18.24 -15.20
C ARG A 316 -14.58 18.07 -13.70
N TRP A 317 -15.45 18.78 -12.99
CA TRP A 317 -15.78 18.42 -11.61
C TRP A 317 -16.48 17.05 -11.56
N ARG A 318 -16.06 16.20 -10.63
CA ARG A 318 -16.61 14.84 -10.43
C ARG A 318 -18.13 14.92 -10.24
N ALA A 319 -18.87 14.13 -11.02
CA ALA A 319 -20.34 14.16 -11.04
C ALA A 319 -20.92 15.59 -11.23
N GLY A 320 -20.29 16.40 -12.07
CA GLY A 320 -20.67 17.80 -12.31
C GLY A 320 -20.29 18.77 -11.18
N GLY A 321 -19.70 18.27 -10.09
CA GLY A 321 -19.29 19.04 -8.92
C GLY A 321 -20.42 19.30 -7.91
N PRO A 322 -20.08 19.89 -6.75
CA PRO A 322 -21.05 20.22 -5.71
C PRO A 322 -22.04 21.31 -6.17
N ALA A 323 -21.61 22.22 -7.05
CA ALA A 323 -22.46 23.27 -7.59
C ALA A 323 -23.57 22.74 -8.51
N ALA A 324 -23.35 21.62 -9.22
CA ALA A 324 -24.36 21.04 -10.11
C ALA A 324 -25.61 20.54 -9.35
N MET A 325 -25.44 19.95 -8.16
CA MET A 325 -26.58 19.55 -7.31
C MET A 325 -27.45 20.75 -6.91
N LEU A 326 -26.82 21.92 -6.77
CA LEU A 326 -27.45 23.18 -6.37
C LEU A 326 -27.73 24.11 -7.56
N ALA A 327 -27.77 23.58 -8.78
CA ALA A 327 -28.03 24.37 -9.98
C ALA A 327 -29.36 25.14 -9.85
N GLY A 328 -29.31 26.46 -10.08
CA GLY A 328 -30.45 27.35 -9.92
C GLY A 328 -30.54 28.07 -8.57
N LEU A 329 -29.67 27.76 -7.61
CA LEU A 329 -29.52 28.56 -6.39
C LEU A 329 -28.49 29.68 -6.60
N PRO A 330 -28.78 30.93 -6.18
CA PRO A 330 -27.79 31.98 -6.18
C PRO A 330 -26.72 31.67 -5.13
N LEU A 331 -25.48 31.48 -5.55
CA LEU A 331 -24.33 31.32 -4.66
C LEU A 331 -23.82 32.69 -4.20
N GLY A 332 -23.27 32.77 -2.98
CA GLY A 332 -22.69 33.99 -2.43
C GLY A 332 -21.46 34.49 -3.19
N GLU A 333 -20.77 33.58 -3.88
CA GLU A 333 -19.81 33.86 -4.94
C GLU A 333 -19.82 32.73 -6.00
N PRO A 334 -19.37 32.99 -7.24
CA PRO A 334 -19.31 31.96 -8.27
C PRO A 334 -18.41 30.80 -7.85
N PHE A 335 -18.89 29.57 -8.04
CA PHE A 335 -18.06 28.40 -7.85
C PHE A 335 -16.90 28.40 -8.86
N PRO A 336 -15.67 28.04 -8.46
CA PRO A 336 -14.54 28.06 -9.37
C PRO A 336 -14.75 27.20 -10.61
N ASP A 337 -14.45 27.77 -11.77
CA ASP A 337 -14.46 27.05 -13.03
C ASP A 337 -13.28 26.06 -13.09
N ALA A 338 -13.56 24.85 -13.57
CA ALA A 338 -12.57 23.78 -13.64
C ALA A 338 -11.44 24.13 -14.63
N ASP A 339 -11.79 24.72 -15.78
CA ASP A 339 -10.81 25.08 -16.80
C ASP A 339 -9.88 26.21 -16.35
N ALA A 340 -10.43 27.20 -15.65
CA ALA A 340 -9.65 28.30 -15.08
C ALA A 340 -8.59 27.81 -14.06
N ILE A 341 -8.93 26.85 -13.19
CA ILE A 341 -7.96 26.30 -12.24
C ILE A 341 -6.92 25.41 -12.96
N LEU A 342 -7.33 24.63 -13.96
CA LEU A 342 -6.42 23.74 -14.68
C LEU A 342 -5.42 24.48 -15.59
N THR A 343 -5.78 25.67 -16.06
CA THR A 343 -4.95 26.46 -17.00
C THR A 343 -3.92 27.33 -16.27
N ASP A 344 -4.27 27.86 -15.10
CA ASP A 344 -3.35 28.68 -14.29
C ASP A 344 -3.40 28.32 -12.80
N PRO A 345 -3.07 27.08 -12.41
CA PRO A 345 -3.22 26.62 -11.03
C PRO A 345 -2.37 27.41 -10.02
N ALA A 346 -1.25 27.99 -10.45
CA ALA A 346 -0.34 28.71 -9.56
C ALA A 346 -0.94 30.05 -9.08
N SER A 347 -1.71 30.76 -9.89
CA SER A 347 -2.33 32.03 -9.46
C SER A 347 -3.40 31.82 -8.39
N TRP A 348 -4.08 30.67 -8.39
CA TRP A 348 -5.07 30.31 -7.36
C TRP A 348 -4.47 30.04 -5.98
N LEU A 349 -3.17 29.74 -5.91
CA LEU A 349 -2.43 29.54 -4.65
C LEU A 349 -1.81 30.84 -4.11
N ARG A 350 -1.71 31.90 -4.92
CA ARG A 350 -1.23 33.23 -4.48
C ARG A 350 -2.32 33.98 -3.71
N ASP A 351 -1.94 35.04 -3.00
CA ASP A 351 -2.81 36.10 -2.46
C ASP A 351 -4.18 35.59 -1.94
N ASP A 352 -4.12 34.75 -0.89
CA ASP A 352 -5.21 34.08 -0.14
C ASP A 352 -5.42 32.58 -0.41
N ALA A 353 -4.75 31.98 -1.40
CA ALA A 353 -4.85 30.54 -1.70
C ALA A 353 -6.31 30.05 -1.85
N ARG A 354 -7.05 30.66 -2.79
CA ARG A 354 -8.48 30.42 -3.01
C ARG A 354 -8.79 29.01 -3.49
N ALA A 355 -7.90 28.40 -4.26
CA ALA A 355 -8.03 27.02 -4.68
C ALA A 355 -6.65 26.39 -4.88
N GLY A 356 -6.54 25.10 -4.61
CA GLY A 356 -5.33 24.35 -4.87
C GLY A 356 -5.62 22.91 -5.25
N ILE A 357 -5.04 22.47 -6.35
CA ILE A 357 -5.14 21.08 -6.80
C ILE A 357 -4.08 20.26 -6.06
N LEU A 358 -4.50 19.16 -5.42
CA LEU A 358 -3.56 18.27 -4.76
C LEU A 358 -2.77 17.45 -5.78
N TYR A 359 -1.45 17.46 -5.64
CA TYR A 359 -0.55 16.68 -6.48
C TYR A 359 -0.71 15.18 -6.25
N ARG A 360 -0.59 14.40 -7.34
CA ARG A 360 -0.48 12.94 -7.33
C ARG A 360 0.73 12.53 -8.14
N THR A 361 1.36 11.41 -7.79
CA THR A 361 2.56 10.93 -8.51
C THR A 361 2.28 10.64 -9.98
N ALA A 362 1.05 10.20 -10.30
CA ALA A 362 0.59 10.04 -11.68
C ALA A 362 0.59 11.34 -12.52
N MET A 363 0.79 12.51 -11.92
CA MET A 363 0.90 13.81 -12.60
C MET A 363 2.33 14.19 -13.01
N GLY A 364 3.35 13.43 -12.60
CA GLY A 364 4.74 13.65 -13.01
C GLY A 364 5.71 13.69 -11.83
N ARG A 365 6.64 14.65 -11.85
CA ARG A 365 7.63 14.91 -10.79
C ARG A 365 7.30 16.23 -10.09
N HIS A 366 7.59 16.30 -8.79
CA HIS A 366 7.48 17.50 -7.96
C HIS A 366 8.80 17.80 -7.27
N ASP A 367 9.16 19.07 -7.09
CA ASP A 367 10.50 19.45 -6.60
C ASP A 367 10.65 19.28 -5.08
N VAL A 368 9.55 19.30 -4.34
CA VAL A 368 9.53 19.10 -2.88
C VAL A 368 9.60 17.62 -2.51
N GLY A 369 10.60 17.22 -1.73
CA GLY A 369 10.79 15.84 -1.23
C GLY A 369 9.77 15.46 -0.14
N PRO A 370 9.42 14.17 0.01
CA PRO A 370 8.38 13.74 0.97
C PRO A 370 8.89 13.70 2.42
N GLY A 371 7.96 13.66 3.37
CA GLY A 371 8.20 13.35 4.80
C GLY A 371 8.94 14.42 5.62
N PHE A 372 9.19 14.12 6.90
CA PHE A 372 10.04 14.91 7.80
C PHE A 372 11.07 14.00 8.50
N MET A 373 12.27 14.52 8.76
CA MET A 373 13.29 13.79 9.53
C MET A 373 13.02 13.90 11.04
N ALA A 374 13.64 13.00 11.81
CA ALA A 374 13.41 12.81 13.24
C ALA A 374 13.43 14.12 14.07
N HIS A 375 14.38 15.02 13.80
CA HIS A 375 14.51 16.24 14.59
C HIS A 375 13.37 17.23 14.31
N GLN A 376 13.08 17.53 13.05
CA GLN A 376 11.97 18.43 12.67
C GLN A 376 10.61 17.86 13.11
N LEU A 377 10.42 16.54 12.99
CA LEU A 377 9.24 15.84 13.50
C LEU A 377 9.04 16.10 15.00
N SER A 378 10.12 16.06 15.79
CA SER A 378 10.06 16.30 17.23
C SER A 378 9.68 17.74 17.58
N GLN A 379 10.11 18.73 16.80
CA GLN A 379 9.77 20.14 17.00
C GLN A 379 8.29 20.42 16.68
N LEU A 380 7.80 19.91 15.56
CA LEU A 380 6.38 20.03 15.18
C LEU A 380 5.49 19.38 16.25
N THR A 381 5.88 18.20 16.74
CA THR A 381 5.13 17.50 17.78
C THR A 381 5.17 18.25 19.11
N ALA A 382 6.32 18.80 19.50
CA ALA A 382 6.45 19.59 20.72
C ALA A 382 5.55 20.84 20.71
N TRP A 383 5.36 21.49 19.57
CA TRP A 383 4.37 22.58 19.44
C TRP A 383 2.95 22.07 19.67
N ALA A 384 2.56 20.98 19.01
CA ALA A 384 1.22 20.40 19.18
C ALA A 384 0.95 19.90 20.62
N GLU A 385 1.98 19.46 21.34
CA GLU A 385 1.88 19.07 22.76
C GLU A 385 1.37 20.20 23.67
N GLY A 386 1.49 21.47 23.26
CA GLY A 386 0.88 22.60 23.97
C GLY A 386 -0.65 22.52 24.07
N ALA A 387 -1.31 21.70 23.23
CA ALA A 387 -2.75 21.52 23.23
C ALA A 387 -3.26 20.50 24.26
N LEU A 388 -2.36 19.74 24.92
CA LEU A 388 -2.72 18.73 25.91
C LEU A 388 -3.47 19.35 27.10
N THR A 389 -4.46 18.60 27.62
CA THR A 389 -5.24 18.95 28.81
C THR A 389 -4.88 18.02 29.98
N SER A 390 -5.50 18.23 31.14
CA SER A 390 -5.38 17.31 32.28
C SER A 390 -5.96 15.92 31.99
N GLU A 391 -6.92 15.79 31.08
CA GLU A 391 -7.55 14.50 30.71
C GLU A 391 -6.71 13.69 29.72
N LEU A 392 -5.64 14.28 29.17
CA LEU A 392 -4.77 13.65 28.19
C LEU A 392 -3.32 13.68 28.63
N ARG A 393 -2.56 12.70 28.16
CA ARG A 393 -1.11 12.69 28.30
C ARG A 393 -0.46 12.12 27.06
N ARG A 394 0.84 12.36 26.93
CA ARG A 394 1.66 11.66 25.95
C ARG A 394 1.62 10.16 26.23
N ALA A 395 1.63 9.36 25.17
CA ALA A 395 1.94 7.95 25.31
C ALA A 395 3.34 7.81 25.96
N PRO A 396 3.57 6.74 26.75
CA PRO A 396 4.87 6.46 27.33
C PRO A 396 5.97 6.45 26.28
N ASP A 397 7.15 6.94 26.67
CA ASP A 397 8.35 6.72 25.87
C ASP A 397 8.63 5.19 25.83
N LEU A 398 9.32 4.75 24.78
CA LEU A 398 9.66 3.35 24.56
C LEU A 398 11.11 3.10 24.99
N ALA A 399 11.32 2.11 25.85
CA ALA A 399 12.63 1.65 26.27
C ALA A 399 13.21 0.64 25.26
N LEU A 400 14.49 0.79 24.91
CA LEU A 400 15.20 -0.15 24.05
C LEU A 400 15.40 -1.48 24.80
N ILE A 401 14.81 -2.56 24.30
CA ILE A 401 15.02 -3.92 24.79
C ILE A 401 16.36 -4.46 24.28
N ASP A 402 16.51 -4.47 22.96
CA ASP A 402 17.65 -5.05 22.26
C ASP A 402 17.74 -4.40 20.88
N ARG A 403 18.95 -4.37 20.29
CA ARG A 403 19.12 -3.95 18.89
C ARG A 403 18.66 -5.01 17.90
N GLY A 404 18.53 -6.25 18.37
CA GLY A 404 18.09 -7.42 17.64
C GLY A 404 18.94 -7.71 16.42
N THR A 405 20.26 -7.62 16.57
CA THR A 405 21.21 -7.97 15.51
C THR A 405 21.30 -9.50 15.39
N PRO A 406 21.00 -10.11 14.22
CA PRO A 406 21.10 -11.55 14.05
C PRO A 406 22.48 -12.10 14.43
N ALA A 407 22.49 -13.25 15.10
CA ALA A 407 23.68 -13.89 15.63
C ALA A 407 24.59 -14.52 14.55
N ASN A 408 24.07 -14.70 13.33
CA ASN A 408 24.78 -15.26 12.17
C ASN A 408 25.16 -14.20 11.13
N ILE A 409 25.22 -12.91 11.50
CA ILE A 409 25.85 -11.90 10.65
C ILE A 409 27.38 -12.12 10.66
N PRO A 410 28.01 -12.32 9.49
CA PRO A 410 29.46 -12.47 9.39
C PRO A 410 30.23 -11.30 10.00
N LYS A 411 31.38 -11.57 10.61
CA LYS A 411 32.26 -10.58 11.25
C LYS A 411 33.67 -10.72 10.72
N GLY A 412 34.34 -9.60 10.43
CA GLY A 412 35.71 -9.61 9.93
C GLY A 412 35.98 -8.43 9.01
N ASP A 413 37.05 -8.53 8.23
CA ASP A 413 37.28 -7.64 7.10
C ASP A 413 36.26 -7.88 5.97
N LYS A 414 36.26 -6.99 4.97
CA LYS A 414 35.28 -7.01 3.87
C LYS A 414 35.35 -8.31 3.05
N GLU A 415 36.55 -8.87 2.85
CA GLU A 415 36.78 -10.04 2.02
C GLU A 415 36.26 -11.31 2.71
N THR A 416 36.61 -11.49 3.99
CA THR A 416 36.13 -12.60 4.81
C THR A 416 34.61 -12.57 4.94
N VAL A 417 34.03 -11.39 5.18
CA VAL A 417 32.58 -11.20 5.27
C VAL A 417 31.86 -11.59 3.98
N GLU A 418 32.38 -11.19 2.82
CA GLU A 418 31.75 -11.54 1.54
C GLU A 418 31.90 -13.02 1.22
N ALA A 419 33.07 -13.62 1.48
CA ALA A 419 33.29 -15.05 1.30
C ALA A 419 32.31 -15.90 2.14
N GLU A 420 32.09 -15.52 3.40
CA GLU A 420 31.12 -16.18 4.29
C GLU A 420 29.67 -15.99 3.79
N ARG A 421 29.30 -14.80 3.31
CA ARG A 421 27.98 -14.55 2.70
C ARG A 421 27.76 -15.42 1.47
N CYS A 422 28.74 -15.53 0.58
CA CYS A 422 28.67 -16.39 -0.59
C CYS A 422 28.48 -17.87 -0.18
N ALA A 423 29.24 -18.36 0.80
CA ALA A 423 29.10 -19.72 1.33
C ALA A 423 27.69 -19.97 1.93
N GLN A 424 27.19 -19.03 2.75
CA GLN A 424 25.83 -19.11 3.32
C GLN A 424 24.75 -19.16 2.23
N ARG A 425 24.89 -18.38 1.15
CA ARG A 425 23.97 -18.39 -0.01
C ARG A 425 24.04 -19.72 -0.77
N ARG A 426 25.24 -20.27 -0.99
CA ARG A 426 25.41 -21.59 -1.65
C ARG A 426 24.78 -22.71 -0.82
N LEU A 427 25.03 -22.74 0.50
CA LEU A 427 24.40 -23.70 1.42
C LEU A 427 22.87 -23.60 1.42
N ALA A 428 22.32 -22.39 1.54
CA ALA A 428 20.88 -22.18 1.50
C ALA A 428 20.26 -22.60 0.16
N THR A 429 20.99 -22.40 -0.94
CA THR A 429 20.57 -22.83 -2.28
C THR A 429 20.58 -24.35 -2.41
N ALA A 430 21.69 -24.99 -2.00
CA ALA A 430 21.81 -26.44 -1.98
C ALA A 430 20.69 -27.10 -1.18
N TYR A 431 20.43 -26.60 0.02
CA TYR A 431 19.37 -27.08 0.91
C TYR A 431 17.96 -26.93 0.29
N ALA A 432 17.69 -25.79 -0.36
CA ALA A 432 16.41 -25.57 -1.03
C ALA A 432 16.21 -26.53 -2.21
N LEU A 433 17.26 -26.83 -2.98
CA LEU A 433 17.19 -27.75 -4.11
C LEU A 433 17.00 -29.21 -3.66
N ASP A 434 17.67 -29.64 -2.60
CA ASP A 434 17.48 -30.98 -2.03
C ASP A 434 16.04 -31.21 -1.56
N ALA A 435 15.39 -30.16 -1.05
CA ALA A 435 13.98 -30.20 -0.65
C ALA A 435 13.01 -30.33 -1.83
N LEU A 436 13.42 -29.98 -3.06
CA LEU A 436 12.59 -30.11 -4.27
C LEU A 436 12.63 -31.52 -4.86
N ASP A 437 13.81 -32.15 -4.84
CA ASP A 437 14.01 -33.44 -5.50
C ASP A 437 13.44 -34.63 -4.70
N GLY A 438 13.05 -34.44 -3.44
CA GLY A 438 12.34 -35.43 -2.60
C GLY A 438 13.11 -36.73 -2.31
N VAL A 439 14.30 -36.88 -2.88
CA VAL A 439 15.19 -38.03 -2.75
C VAL A 439 16.52 -37.50 -2.22
N ALA A 440 16.92 -37.92 -1.02
CA ALA A 440 18.28 -37.71 -0.54
C ALA A 440 19.24 -38.33 -1.56
N ARG A 441 19.91 -37.50 -2.38
CA ARG A 441 20.85 -38.02 -3.38
C ARG A 441 21.99 -38.71 -2.66
N GLN A 442 22.22 -39.98 -3.01
CA GLN A 442 23.41 -40.70 -2.62
C GLN A 442 24.61 -40.15 -3.43
N GLY A 443 25.26 -39.10 -2.91
CA GLY A 443 26.69 -38.84 -3.19
C GLY A 443 27.08 -37.80 -4.24
N GLY A 444 26.31 -36.72 -4.46
CA GLY A 444 26.75 -35.59 -5.30
C GLY A 444 26.15 -34.25 -4.86
N ALA A 445 26.84 -33.13 -5.16
CA ALA A 445 26.33 -31.79 -4.86
C ALA A 445 25.06 -31.50 -5.69
N PRO A 446 24.04 -30.82 -5.11
CA PRO A 446 22.85 -30.41 -5.85
C PRO A 446 23.21 -29.51 -7.03
N VAL A 447 22.36 -29.51 -8.06
CA VAL A 447 22.58 -28.73 -9.28
C VAL A 447 21.56 -27.60 -9.36
N LEU A 448 22.02 -26.35 -9.26
CA LEU A 448 21.21 -25.19 -9.59
C LEU A 448 21.16 -25.04 -11.11
N GLU A 449 20.03 -25.38 -11.72
CA GLU A 449 19.82 -25.20 -13.16
C GLU A 449 18.94 -23.98 -13.45
N ALA A 450 19.50 -22.95 -14.06
CA ALA A 450 18.80 -21.71 -14.39
C ALA A 450 18.79 -21.45 -15.90
N ARG A 451 17.75 -20.78 -16.39
CA ARG A 451 17.64 -20.32 -17.79
C ARG A 451 17.86 -18.81 -17.85
N LEU A 452 18.74 -18.37 -18.73
CA LEU A 452 18.94 -16.96 -19.04
C LEU A 452 18.36 -16.69 -20.43
N LEU A 453 17.14 -16.14 -20.47
CA LEU A 453 16.47 -15.75 -21.70
C LEU A 453 16.85 -14.31 -22.02
N TRP A 454 17.87 -14.13 -22.86
CA TRP A 454 18.48 -12.84 -23.11
C TRP A 454 18.12 -12.28 -24.49
N GLN A 455 18.21 -10.95 -24.61
CA GLN A 455 18.02 -10.17 -25.83
C GLN A 455 19.27 -9.33 -26.15
N SER A 456 19.97 -8.82 -25.13
CA SER A 456 21.19 -8.03 -25.31
C SER A 456 22.44 -8.76 -24.78
N PRO A 457 23.55 -8.80 -25.54
CA PRO A 457 24.81 -9.38 -25.05
C PRO A 457 25.31 -8.70 -23.78
N ARG A 458 25.12 -7.37 -23.67
CA ARG A 458 25.52 -6.59 -22.47
C ARG A 458 24.86 -7.11 -21.20
N LEU A 459 23.56 -7.39 -21.24
CA LEU A 459 22.86 -7.91 -20.07
C LEU A 459 23.23 -9.38 -19.81
N ARG A 460 23.38 -10.19 -20.86
CA ARG A 460 23.83 -11.59 -20.73
C ARG A 460 25.14 -11.67 -19.94
N ASP A 461 26.15 -10.91 -20.37
CA ASP A 461 27.49 -10.94 -19.76
C ASP A 461 27.45 -10.39 -18.32
N ALA A 462 26.70 -9.31 -18.08
CA ALA A 462 26.52 -8.76 -16.74
C ALA A 462 25.77 -9.72 -15.81
N ALA A 463 24.77 -10.46 -16.31
CA ALA A 463 24.02 -11.43 -15.54
C ALA A 463 24.89 -12.63 -15.14
N LEU A 464 25.70 -13.17 -16.06
CA LEU A 464 26.63 -14.26 -15.76
C LEU A 464 27.68 -13.83 -14.71
N ALA A 465 28.31 -12.66 -14.90
CA ALA A 465 29.27 -12.12 -13.95
C ALA A 465 28.65 -11.87 -12.56
N SER A 466 27.42 -11.34 -12.52
CA SER A 466 26.71 -11.08 -11.26
C SER A 466 26.34 -12.36 -10.51
N LEU A 467 26.02 -13.45 -11.22
CA LEU A 467 25.77 -14.74 -10.56
C LEU A 467 27.06 -15.29 -9.94
N GLY A 468 28.16 -15.22 -10.69
CA GLY A 468 29.49 -15.61 -10.20
C GLY A 468 29.89 -14.84 -8.95
N GLU A 469 29.65 -13.53 -8.93
CA GLU A 469 29.87 -12.70 -7.75
C GLU A 469 28.94 -13.08 -6.58
N LEU A 470 27.63 -13.16 -6.82
CA LEU A 470 26.63 -13.40 -5.78
C LEU A 470 26.90 -14.69 -4.99
N LEU A 471 27.32 -15.75 -5.70
CA LEU A 471 27.59 -17.07 -5.16
C LEU A 471 29.10 -17.33 -4.93
N GLY A 472 29.99 -16.39 -5.24
CA GLY A 472 31.44 -16.56 -5.11
C GLY A 472 31.98 -17.76 -5.90
N LEU A 473 31.62 -17.86 -7.19
CA LEU A 473 32.02 -18.94 -8.09
C LEU A 473 33.37 -18.62 -8.75
N GLU A 474 34.24 -19.62 -8.88
CA GLU A 474 35.55 -19.47 -9.50
C GLU A 474 35.50 -19.73 -11.02
N GLY A 475 36.13 -18.85 -11.82
CA GLY A 475 36.18 -18.96 -13.28
C GLY A 475 34.97 -18.35 -14.02
N ASP A 476 34.97 -18.46 -15.35
CA ASP A 476 33.93 -17.90 -16.24
C ASP A 476 32.78 -18.87 -16.56
N GLY A 477 32.86 -20.10 -16.03
CA GLY A 477 31.88 -21.16 -16.27
C GLY A 477 31.93 -21.74 -17.69
N GLY A 478 32.98 -21.44 -18.45
CA GLY A 478 33.14 -21.82 -19.85
C GLY A 478 33.24 -20.61 -20.79
N SER A 479 34.08 -20.74 -21.81
CA SER A 479 34.31 -19.69 -22.82
C SER A 479 33.60 -20.03 -24.13
N PHE A 480 32.74 -19.12 -24.60
CA PHE A 480 31.94 -19.26 -25.82
C PHE A 480 32.05 -18.02 -26.70
N THR A 481 31.97 -18.22 -28.01
CA THR A 481 31.99 -17.16 -29.02
C THR A 481 30.61 -16.51 -29.19
N ALA A 482 30.56 -15.28 -29.70
CA ALA A 482 29.29 -14.59 -29.98
C ALA A 482 28.37 -15.41 -30.93
N GLN A 483 28.96 -16.06 -31.94
CA GLN A 483 28.23 -16.91 -32.88
C GLN A 483 27.56 -18.09 -32.17
N GLN A 484 28.23 -18.75 -31.22
CA GLN A 484 27.63 -19.85 -30.46
C GLN A 484 26.42 -19.40 -29.62
N TYR A 485 26.44 -18.16 -29.11
CA TYR A 485 25.29 -17.60 -28.42
C TYR A 485 24.13 -17.25 -29.36
N ASP A 486 24.43 -16.72 -30.54
CA ASP A 486 23.39 -16.38 -31.52
C ASP A 486 22.77 -17.63 -32.17
N ASP A 487 23.54 -18.72 -32.31
CA ASP A 487 23.06 -20.03 -32.77
C ASP A 487 22.34 -20.85 -31.68
N ALA A 488 22.38 -20.40 -30.42
CA ALA A 488 21.78 -21.09 -29.29
C ALA A 488 20.24 -21.07 -29.38
N THR A 489 19.63 -22.27 -29.31
CA THR A 489 18.17 -22.45 -29.39
C THR A 489 17.66 -23.27 -28.19
N ALA A 490 16.34 -23.29 -27.99
CA ALA A 490 15.74 -24.24 -27.05
C ALA A 490 16.02 -25.67 -27.52
N GLY A 491 16.56 -26.50 -26.62
CA GLY A 491 17.09 -27.84 -26.89
C GLY A 491 18.59 -27.89 -27.16
N ALA A 492 19.19 -26.79 -27.62
CA ALA A 492 20.63 -26.66 -27.86
C ALA A 492 21.19 -25.29 -27.36
N PRO A 493 21.12 -25.00 -26.04
CA PRO A 493 21.60 -23.73 -25.50
C PRO A 493 23.11 -23.75 -25.23
N VAL A 494 23.68 -22.55 -25.06
CA VAL A 494 25.01 -22.40 -24.45
C VAL A 494 24.88 -22.66 -22.95
N VAL A 495 25.72 -23.53 -22.39
CA VAL A 495 25.66 -23.90 -20.97
C VAL A 495 26.93 -23.45 -20.26
N HIS A 496 26.79 -22.50 -19.33
CA HIS A 496 27.85 -22.22 -18.37
C HIS A 496 27.73 -23.14 -17.17
N GLU A 497 28.84 -23.68 -16.69
CA GLU A 497 28.91 -24.59 -15.55
C GLU A 497 30.03 -24.20 -14.58
N TRP A 498 29.67 -24.07 -13.30
CA TRP A 498 30.61 -23.87 -12.20
C TRP A 498 30.44 -24.99 -11.16
N SER A 499 31.53 -25.37 -10.50
CA SER A 499 31.52 -26.29 -9.37
C SER A 499 31.98 -25.57 -8.11
N ALA A 500 31.18 -25.65 -7.05
CA ALA A 500 31.52 -25.21 -5.70
C ALA A 500 31.36 -26.38 -4.72
N PRO A 501 31.95 -26.33 -3.51
CA PRO A 501 31.87 -27.43 -2.55
C PRO A 501 30.44 -27.86 -2.21
N GLU A 502 29.52 -26.91 -2.15
CA GLU A 502 28.13 -27.14 -1.73
C GLU A 502 27.17 -27.31 -2.92
N LEU A 503 27.53 -26.85 -4.12
CA LEU A 503 26.58 -26.66 -5.23
C LEU A 503 27.29 -26.69 -6.60
N THR A 504 26.68 -27.34 -7.58
CA THR A 504 27.01 -27.15 -8.99
C THR A 504 26.02 -26.16 -9.62
N VAL A 505 26.50 -25.16 -10.35
CA VAL A 505 25.65 -24.14 -10.98
C VAL A 505 25.70 -24.29 -12.49
N ARG A 506 24.54 -24.41 -13.14
CA ARG A 506 24.39 -24.47 -14.60
C ARG A 506 23.45 -23.39 -15.10
N VAL A 507 23.93 -22.54 -16.00
CA VAL A 507 23.12 -21.50 -16.65
C VAL A 507 23.02 -21.77 -18.14
N ARG A 508 21.80 -22.02 -18.62
CA ARG A 508 21.50 -22.27 -20.03
C ARG A 508 21.05 -20.96 -20.68
N CYS A 509 21.85 -20.46 -21.61
CA CYS A 509 21.70 -19.15 -22.25
C CYS A 509 21.16 -19.30 -23.67
N MET A 510 20.11 -18.56 -23.99
CA MET A 510 19.41 -18.63 -25.29
C MET A 510 18.52 -17.41 -25.51
N ARG A 511 18.23 -17.09 -26.77
CA ARG A 511 17.24 -16.07 -27.15
C ARG A 511 15.85 -16.71 -27.26
N PRO A 512 14.78 -16.07 -26.74
CA PRO A 512 13.43 -16.63 -26.78
C PRO A 512 12.75 -16.42 -28.14
N LEU A 513 13.28 -17.08 -29.17
CA LEU A 513 12.85 -16.97 -30.57
C LEU A 513 12.08 -18.21 -31.02
N VAL A 514 10.94 -18.01 -31.68
CA VAL A 514 10.12 -19.06 -32.29
C VAL A 514 10.31 -19.00 -33.81
N ALA A 515 10.72 -20.12 -34.40
CA ALA A 515 10.87 -20.22 -35.86
C ALA A 515 9.50 -20.15 -36.55
N LEU A 516 9.41 -19.33 -37.60
CA LEU A 516 8.25 -19.21 -38.47
C LEU A 516 8.46 -20.03 -39.75
N SER A 517 7.34 -20.37 -40.43
CA SER A 517 7.34 -21.22 -41.62
C SER A 517 8.11 -20.65 -42.82
N ASP A 518 8.43 -19.36 -42.80
CA ASP A 518 9.09 -18.60 -43.86
C ASP A 518 10.59 -18.35 -43.60
N ARG A 519 11.21 -19.10 -42.68
CA ARG A 519 12.62 -18.93 -42.22
C ARG A 519 12.88 -17.60 -41.48
N THR A 520 11.84 -16.91 -41.03
CA THR A 520 11.98 -15.82 -40.05
C THR A 520 11.79 -16.37 -38.63
N ALA A 521 12.11 -15.56 -37.62
CA ALA A 521 11.89 -15.91 -36.22
C ALA A 521 11.19 -14.76 -35.50
N ASP A 522 10.17 -15.07 -34.70
CA ASP A 522 9.47 -14.11 -33.86
C ASP A 522 9.94 -14.22 -32.41
N SER A 523 9.99 -13.10 -31.70
CA SER A 523 10.37 -13.07 -30.30
C SER A 523 9.15 -13.31 -29.41
N LEU A 524 9.26 -14.24 -28.46
CA LEU A 524 8.25 -14.41 -27.41
C LEU A 524 8.10 -13.16 -26.52
N LEU A 525 9.03 -12.22 -26.61
CA LEU A 525 9.05 -10.97 -25.87
C LEU A 525 8.61 -9.75 -26.70
N ALA A 526 8.25 -9.97 -27.96
CA ALA A 526 7.60 -8.98 -28.80
C ALA A 526 6.25 -8.54 -28.19
N PRO A 527 5.71 -7.36 -28.57
CA PRO A 527 4.36 -6.96 -28.16
C PRO A 527 3.32 -8.06 -28.38
N LEU A 528 2.30 -8.13 -27.53
CA LEU A 528 1.15 -9.01 -27.77
C LEU A 528 0.43 -8.55 -29.05
N ASP A 529 -0.02 -9.53 -29.85
CA ASP A 529 -0.78 -9.27 -31.08
C ASP A 529 -2.18 -8.76 -30.73
N LEU A 530 -2.29 -7.44 -30.67
CA LEU A 530 -3.51 -6.71 -30.35
C LEU A 530 -3.71 -5.59 -31.37
N PRO A 531 -4.96 -5.28 -31.74
CA PRO A 531 -5.24 -4.21 -32.67
C PRO A 531 -4.78 -2.86 -32.11
N THR A 532 -4.15 -2.05 -32.96
CA THR A 532 -3.82 -0.65 -32.66
C THR A 532 -5.10 0.19 -32.61
N GLY A 533 -5.47 0.67 -31.42
CA GLY A 533 -6.64 1.52 -31.19
C GLY A 533 -6.91 1.80 -29.71
N THR A 534 -7.78 2.77 -29.42
CA THR A 534 -8.10 3.21 -28.06
C THR A 534 -8.99 2.24 -27.28
N HIS A 535 -9.65 1.29 -27.96
CA HIS A 535 -10.62 0.38 -27.33
C HIS A 535 -10.39 -1.10 -27.67
N ILE A 536 -9.62 -1.79 -26.82
CA ILE A 536 -9.33 -3.23 -26.94
C ILE A 536 -10.24 -4.03 -25.98
N LYS A 537 -11.02 -4.99 -26.51
CA LYS A 537 -11.96 -5.81 -25.72
C LYS A 537 -11.24 -6.81 -24.82
N ASP A 538 -11.82 -7.13 -23.66
CA ASP A 538 -11.24 -8.10 -22.69
C ASP A 538 -10.98 -9.48 -23.30
N VAL A 539 -11.87 -9.93 -24.19
CA VAL A 539 -11.74 -11.21 -24.90
C VAL A 539 -10.50 -11.23 -25.80
N GLN A 540 -10.17 -10.11 -26.46
CA GLN A 540 -8.99 -10.01 -27.32
C GLN A 540 -7.70 -10.06 -26.50
N VAL A 541 -7.64 -9.31 -25.40
CA VAL A 541 -6.49 -9.34 -24.47
C VAL A 541 -6.30 -10.74 -23.89
N THR A 542 -7.41 -11.40 -23.51
CA THR A 542 -7.40 -12.77 -22.98
C THR A 542 -6.86 -13.75 -24.04
N ALA A 543 -7.37 -13.69 -25.27
CA ALA A 543 -6.93 -14.57 -26.36
C ALA A 543 -5.43 -14.37 -26.69
N ALA A 544 -4.97 -13.13 -26.81
CA ALA A 544 -3.55 -12.83 -27.06
C ALA A 544 -2.65 -13.31 -25.91
N THR A 545 -3.10 -13.15 -24.66
CA THR A 545 -2.37 -13.66 -23.47
C THR A 545 -2.28 -15.18 -23.50
N VAL A 546 -3.38 -15.88 -23.79
CA VAL A 546 -3.43 -17.35 -23.88
C VAL A 546 -2.53 -17.86 -25.00
N ALA A 547 -2.61 -17.26 -26.20
CA ALA A 547 -1.77 -17.63 -27.33
C ALA A 547 -0.27 -17.48 -27.02
N ARG A 548 0.14 -16.34 -26.46
CA ARG A 548 1.53 -16.12 -26.08
C ARG A 548 1.99 -17.05 -24.96
N ARG A 549 1.13 -17.32 -23.96
CA ARG A 549 1.39 -18.31 -22.90
C ARG A 549 1.69 -19.68 -23.50
N ASP A 550 0.81 -20.17 -24.37
CA ASP A 550 0.92 -21.53 -24.91
C ASP A 550 2.13 -21.68 -25.83
N SER A 551 2.45 -20.64 -26.62
CA SER A 551 3.68 -20.58 -27.42
C SER A 551 4.93 -20.62 -26.54
N ALA A 552 4.99 -19.81 -25.48
CA ALA A 552 6.11 -19.80 -24.55
C ALA A 552 6.27 -21.13 -23.79
N ALA A 553 5.16 -21.74 -23.37
CA ALA A 553 5.17 -23.04 -22.69
C ALA A 553 5.68 -24.16 -23.61
N GLN A 554 5.23 -24.17 -24.87
CA GLN A 554 5.69 -25.16 -25.87
C GLN A 554 7.18 -24.98 -26.17
N TRP A 555 7.65 -23.74 -26.33
CA TRP A 555 9.04 -23.44 -26.59
C TRP A 555 9.95 -23.85 -25.42
N LEU A 556 9.54 -23.58 -24.18
CA LEU A 556 10.29 -23.97 -22.97
C LEU A 556 10.18 -25.46 -22.61
N ALA A 557 9.24 -26.21 -23.18
CA ALA A 557 9.10 -27.64 -22.89
C ALA A 557 10.37 -28.42 -23.25
N ALA A 558 11.10 -28.02 -24.30
CA ALA A 558 12.38 -28.62 -24.69
C ALA A 558 13.52 -28.34 -23.69
N GLU A 559 13.35 -27.35 -22.82
CA GLU A 559 14.33 -26.92 -21.83
C GLU A 559 14.10 -27.52 -20.45
N ARG A 560 13.02 -28.27 -20.26
CA ARG A 560 12.71 -28.95 -19.00
C ARG A 560 13.56 -30.21 -18.87
N THR A 561 14.49 -30.21 -17.91
CA THR A 561 15.41 -31.33 -17.64
C THR A 561 14.91 -32.27 -16.55
N THR A 562 14.12 -31.75 -15.61
CA THR A 562 13.56 -32.50 -14.48
C THR A 562 12.10 -32.11 -14.25
N ASP A 563 11.41 -32.88 -13.39
CA ASP A 563 10.07 -32.51 -12.96
C ASP A 563 10.05 -31.40 -11.89
N ALA A 564 11.19 -31.15 -11.23
CA ALA A 564 11.32 -30.14 -10.19
C ALA A 564 11.22 -28.71 -10.78
N PRO A 565 10.62 -27.76 -10.03
CA PRO A 565 10.62 -26.35 -10.42
C PRO A 565 12.03 -25.78 -10.62
N ALA A 566 12.23 -25.04 -11.71
CA ALA A 566 13.49 -24.37 -12.03
C ALA A 566 13.33 -22.86 -12.22
N LEU A 567 14.43 -22.12 -12.34
CA LEU A 567 14.41 -20.65 -12.47
C LEU A 567 14.65 -20.20 -13.92
N ALA A 568 13.86 -19.24 -14.39
CA ALA A 568 14.13 -18.49 -15.61
C ALA A 568 14.31 -16.99 -15.30
N LEU A 569 15.47 -16.45 -15.64
CA LEU A 569 15.76 -15.02 -15.68
C LEU A 569 15.50 -14.51 -17.11
N VAL A 570 14.53 -13.62 -17.26
CA VAL A 570 14.01 -13.17 -18.56
C VAL A 570 14.30 -11.68 -18.77
N GLU A 571 15.09 -11.36 -19.78
CA GLU A 571 15.32 -9.99 -20.22
C GLU A 571 14.15 -9.51 -21.08
N ILE A 572 13.38 -8.51 -20.62
CA ILE A 572 12.17 -8.00 -21.29
C ILE A 572 12.32 -6.51 -21.65
N GLY A 573 11.54 -6.05 -22.64
CA GLY A 573 11.47 -4.63 -22.99
C GLY A 573 10.95 -3.78 -21.83
N ARG A 574 11.30 -2.50 -21.83
CA ARG A 574 10.75 -1.52 -20.86
C ARG A 574 9.30 -1.21 -21.21
N VAL A 575 8.51 -0.77 -20.24
CA VAL A 575 7.09 -0.44 -20.44
C VAL A 575 6.90 0.56 -21.60
N ALA A 576 7.82 1.51 -21.75
CA ALA A 576 7.81 2.51 -22.82
C ALA A 576 8.12 1.95 -24.23
N SER A 577 8.72 0.76 -24.33
CA SER A 577 8.98 0.11 -25.63
C SER A 577 7.75 -0.59 -26.22
N TYR A 578 6.68 -0.73 -25.44
CA TYR A 578 5.43 -1.36 -25.89
C TYR A 578 4.40 -0.30 -26.32
N PRO A 579 3.56 -0.56 -27.34
CA PRO A 579 2.53 0.38 -27.78
C PRO A 579 1.57 0.83 -26.68
N SER A 580 1.26 -0.07 -25.74
CA SER A 580 0.56 0.26 -24.50
C SER A 580 0.82 -0.83 -23.45
N ARG A 581 0.43 -0.58 -22.20
CA ARG A 581 0.49 -1.58 -21.11
C ARG A 581 -0.24 -2.88 -21.42
N LEU A 582 -1.23 -2.86 -22.33
CA LEU A 582 -1.96 -4.07 -22.74
C LEU A 582 -1.15 -4.96 -23.69
N HIS A 583 -0.14 -4.40 -24.36
CA HIS A 583 0.73 -5.13 -25.27
C HIS A 583 1.95 -5.74 -24.57
N ASP A 584 2.14 -5.47 -23.27
CA ASP A 584 3.25 -6.01 -22.49
C ASP A 584 3.10 -7.54 -22.32
N PRO A 585 4.03 -8.35 -22.84
CA PRO A 585 3.94 -9.81 -22.78
C PRO A 585 4.37 -10.39 -21.44
N LYS A 586 4.85 -9.59 -20.47
CA LYS A 586 5.39 -10.04 -19.17
C LYS A 586 4.48 -11.03 -18.46
N PHE A 587 3.17 -10.75 -18.42
CA PHE A 587 2.22 -11.64 -17.76
C PHE A 587 2.03 -12.95 -18.51
N ALA A 588 1.86 -12.91 -19.83
CA ALA A 588 1.75 -14.11 -20.66
C ALA A 588 3.00 -14.99 -20.57
N MET A 589 4.19 -14.35 -20.54
CA MET A 589 5.47 -15.03 -20.34
C MET A 589 5.57 -15.69 -18.98
N ARG A 590 5.13 -15.04 -17.90
CA ARG A 590 5.09 -15.64 -16.56
C ARG A 590 4.21 -16.88 -16.54
N LEU A 591 3.02 -16.83 -17.14
CA LEU A 591 2.12 -17.98 -17.25
C LEU A 591 2.75 -19.11 -18.09
N GLY A 592 3.37 -18.77 -19.22
CA GLY A 592 3.98 -19.75 -20.13
C GLY A 592 5.17 -20.47 -19.49
N CYS A 593 6.04 -19.72 -18.83
CA CYS A 593 7.15 -20.27 -18.05
C CYS A 593 6.64 -21.17 -16.92
N ALA A 594 5.61 -20.74 -16.20
CA ALA A 594 5.07 -21.53 -15.10
C ALA A 594 4.43 -22.85 -15.58
N LYS A 595 3.72 -22.82 -16.70
CA LYS A 595 3.20 -24.03 -17.37
C LYS A 595 4.30 -24.98 -17.82
N ALA A 596 5.50 -24.47 -18.12
CA ALA A 596 6.69 -25.25 -18.42
C ALA A 596 7.52 -25.66 -17.18
N GLY A 597 7.08 -25.31 -15.96
CA GLY A 597 7.77 -25.67 -14.71
C GLY A 597 8.80 -24.65 -14.22
N PHE A 598 8.79 -23.42 -14.74
CA PHE A 598 9.77 -22.39 -14.39
C PHE A 598 9.16 -21.24 -13.58
N VAL A 599 9.73 -20.94 -12.42
CA VAL A 599 9.53 -19.65 -11.74
C VAL A 599 10.30 -18.56 -12.48
N THR A 600 9.77 -17.34 -12.50
CA THR A 600 10.28 -16.26 -13.37
C THR A 600 10.69 -15.01 -12.63
N GLN A 601 11.91 -14.58 -12.91
CA GLN A 601 12.34 -13.23 -12.61
C GLN A 601 12.57 -12.44 -13.91
N PHE A 602 12.05 -11.22 -13.96
CA PHE A 602 12.20 -10.33 -15.11
C PHE A 602 13.26 -9.26 -14.84
N THR A 603 14.01 -8.92 -15.88
CA THR A 603 14.98 -7.83 -15.89
C THR A 603 14.85 -7.07 -17.21
N THR A 604 15.14 -5.77 -17.25
CA THR A 604 14.86 -4.94 -18.45
C THR A 604 16.05 -4.86 -19.39
N VAL A 605 15.78 -4.63 -20.69
CA VAL A 605 16.85 -4.33 -21.66
C VAL A 605 17.60 -3.05 -21.22
N PRO A 606 18.95 -3.03 -21.31
CA PRO A 606 19.74 -1.85 -20.98
C PRO A 606 19.36 -0.63 -21.82
N GLU A 607 19.36 0.56 -21.20
CA GLU A 607 19.14 1.82 -21.92
C GLU A 607 20.30 2.10 -22.88
N ALA A 608 19.99 2.21 -24.17
CA ALA A 608 20.86 2.84 -25.14
C ALA A 608 20.78 4.36 -24.90
N GLY A 609 21.92 4.98 -24.59
CA GLY A 609 21.97 6.43 -24.47
C GLY A 609 21.66 7.11 -25.80
N ASP A 610 21.62 8.44 -25.79
CA ASP A 610 21.58 9.21 -27.03
C ASP A 610 22.84 8.99 -27.89
N GLU A 611 22.92 9.67 -29.04
CA GLU A 611 24.07 9.60 -29.96
C GLU A 611 25.43 9.92 -29.30
N ASN A 612 25.43 10.60 -28.15
CA ASN A 612 26.61 10.96 -27.36
C ASN A 612 26.79 10.04 -26.13
N GLY A 613 25.99 8.98 -26.00
CA GLY A 613 25.99 8.06 -24.87
C GLY A 613 25.37 8.62 -23.59
N LYS A 614 24.77 9.82 -23.62
CA LYS A 614 24.12 10.42 -22.44
C LYS A 614 22.79 9.71 -22.18
N GLY A 615 22.56 9.36 -20.92
CA GLY A 615 21.40 8.55 -20.52
C GLY A 615 21.57 7.05 -20.74
N ALA A 616 22.74 6.58 -21.21
CA ALA A 616 23.03 5.15 -21.27
C ALA A 616 23.15 4.57 -19.86
N GLU A 617 22.63 3.35 -19.68
CA GLU A 617 22.77 2.65 -18.40
C GLU A 617 24.26 2.35 -18.11
N THR A 618 24.72 2.76 -16.93
CA THR A 618 26.09 2.55 -16.47
C THR A 618 26.36 1.07 -16.15
N ALA A 619 27.63 0.66 -16.19
CA ALA A 619 28.02 -0.70 -15.80
C ALA A 619 27.66 -1.02 -14.35
N SER A 620 27.80 -0.05 -13.44
CA SER A 620 27.47 -0.22 -12.02
C SER A 620 25.97 -0.42 -11.79
N SER A 621 25.12 0.38 -12.45
CA SER A 621 23.66 0.23 -12.34
C SER A 621 23.19 -1.09 -12.94
N LEU A 622 23.73 -1.49 -14.09
CA LEU A 622 23.44 -2.78 -14.72
C LEU A 622 23.83 -3.96 -13.80
N ARG A 623 25.05 -3.93 -13.24
CA ARG A 623 25.54 -4.94 -12.28
C ARG A 623 24.64 -5.05 -11.05
N HIS A 624 24.27 -3.91 -10.45
CA HIS A 624 23.37 -3.89 -9.29
C HIS A 624 22.01 -4.50 -9.62
N ARG A 625 21.46 -4.20 -10.80
CA ARG A 625 20.17 -4.72 -11.28
C ARG A 625 20.22 -6.23 -11.52
N THR A 626 21.28 -6.75 -12.13
CA THR A 626 21.46 -8.19 -12.37
C THR A 626 21.74 -8.97 -11.08
N LEU A 627 22.52 -8.42 -10.14
CA LEU A 627 22.69 -9.00 -8.79
C LEU A 627 21.35 -9.11 -8.06
N SER A 628 20.57 -8.03 -8.08
CA SER A 628 19.23 -7.99 -7.46
C SER A 628 18.28 -9.01 -8.10
N ALA A 629 18.34 -9.17 -9.42
CA ALA A 629 17.54 -10.13 -10.14
C ALA A 629 17.88 -11.59 -9.77
N TRP A 630 19.17 -11.92 -9.63
CA TRP A 630 19.56 -13.26 -9.16
C TRP A 630 19.17 -13.51 -7.71
N ASN A 631 19.38 -12.54 -6.82
CA ASN A 631 18.98 -12.69 -5.42
C ASN A 631 17.46 -12.89 -5.26
N ASP A 632 16.65 -12.19 -6.09
CA ASP A 632 15.20 -12.43 -6.14
C ASP A 632 14.85 -13.77 -6.80
N GLY A 633 15.57 -14.21 -7.83
CA GLY A 633 15.39 -15.53 -8.43
C GLY A 633 15.64 -16.68 -7.44
N LEU A 634 16.72 -16.60 -6.66
CA LEU A 634 17.01 -17.56 -5.59
C LEU A 634 15.89 -17.57 -4.52
N ARG A 635 15.26 -16.42 -4.23
CA ARG A 635 14.08 -16.33 -3.35
C ARG A 635 12.95 -17.21 -3.84
N GLN A 636 12.68 -17.14 -5.14
CA GLN A 636 11.54 -17.82 -5.76
C GLN A 636 11.73 -19.33 -5.71
N LEU A 637 12.97 -19.81 -5.73
CA LEU A 637 13.34 -21.20 -5.47
C LEU A 637 13.28 -21.59 -3.98
N GLY A 638 13.01 -20.65 -3.08
CA GLY A 638 13.00 -20.88 -1.62
C GLY A 638 14.39 -20.84 -0.97
N ALA A 639 15.44 -20.47 -1.71
CA ALA A 639 16.79 -20.38 -1.18
C ALA A 639 16.97 -19.09 -0.36
N ARG A 640 16.95 -19.24 0.98
CA ARG A 640 17.09 -18.13 1.92
C ARG A 640 17.92 -18.49 3.14
N THR A 641 18.74 -17.54 3.59
CA THR A 641 19.48 -17.63 4.85
C THR A 641 18.58 -17.14 5.99
N LEU A 642 18.30 -18.03 6.95
CA LEU A 642 17.45 -17.69 8.09
C LEU A 642 18.27 -16.85 9.11
N PRO A 643 17.82 -15.65 9.50
CA PRO A 643 18.48 -14.90 10.56
C PRO A 643 18.32 -15.60 11.90
N ARG A 644 19.43 -15.77 12.62
CA ARG A 644 19.46 -16.50 13.89
C ARG A 644 19.29 -15.55 15.08
N LEU A 645 18.36 -15.90 15.97
CA LEU A 645 18.28 -15.28 17.29
C LEU A 645 19.50 -15.71 18.12
N ALA A 646 20.11 -14.79 18.88
CA ALA A 646 21.09 -15.20 19.89
C ALA A 646 20.43 -16.15 20.91
N GLU A 647 21.21 -16.95 21.64
CA GLU A 647 20.64 -17.81 22.69
C GLU A 647 19.79 -16.95 23.64
N HIS A 648 18.49 -17.23 23.65
CA HIS A 648 17.49 -16.51 24.43
C HIS A 648 16.55 -17.54 25.06
N ASP A 649 16.37 -17.44 26.37
CA ASP A 649 15.45 -18.28 27.11
C ASP A 649 14.00 -18.07 26.62
N GLY A 650 13.21 -19.15 26.63
CA GLY A 650 11.76 -19.09 26.45
C GLY A 650 11.25 -19.15 25.01
N LEU A 651 11.97 -19.84 24.11
CA LEU A 651 11.42 -20.33 22.84
C LEU A 651 11.70 -21.84 22.69
N PRO A 652 10.77 -22.63 22.13
CA PRO A 652 11.02 -24.03 21.85
C PRO A 652 12.12 -24.25 20.80
N ASP A 653 12.88 -25.33 20.94
CA ASP A 653 13.84 -25.77 19.93
C ASP A 653 13.16 -26.10 18.61
N GLY A 654 13.82 -25.78 17.50
CA GLY A 654 13.31 -26.06 16.15
C GLY A 654 12.03 -25.32 15.77
N LEU A 655 11.69 -24.22 16.48
CA LEU A 655 10.49 -23.43 16.23
C LEU A 655 10.34 -23.07 14.74
N ARG A 656 9.23 -23.50 14.14
CA ARG A 656 8.87 -23.18 12.76
C ARG A 656 8.19 -21.81 12.67
N HIS A 657 8.36 -21.13 11.55
CA HIS A 657 7.81 -19.80 11.31
C HIS A 657 6.77 -19.83 10.19
N ALA A 658 5.49 -19.82 10.54
CA ALA A 658 4.39 -19.78 9.58
C ALA A 658 3.86 -18.36 9.40
N ALA A 659 3.35 -18.02 8.23
CA ALA A 659 2.68 -16.76 7.94
C ALA A 659 1.47 -16.99 7.03
N LEU A 660 0.47 -16.13 7.19
CA LEU A 660 -0.68 -16.06 6.29
C LEU A 660 -0.76 -14.70 5.59
N TRP A 661 -1.22 -14.72 4.35
CA TRP A 661 -1.43 -13.53 3.54
C TRP A 661 -2.69 -13.68 2.68
N MET A 662 -3.60 -12.73 2.77
CA MET A 662 -4.83 -12.66 1.98
C MET A 662 -4.57 -11.85 0.71
N VAL A 663 -4.39 -12.52 -0.44
CA VAL A 663 -4.24 -11.84 -1.73
C VAL A 663 -5.60 -11.33 -2.17
N ARG A 664 -5.67 -10.02 -2.47
CA ARG A 664 -6.88 -9.36 -2.99
C ARG A 664 -6.53 -8.50 -4.19
N LYS A 665 -7.10 -8.84 -5.33
CA LYS A 665 -7.01 -8.05 -6.55
C LYS A 665 -8.42 -7.77 -7.01
N ASN A 666 -8.77 -6.49 -7.06
CA ASN A 666 -10.07 -6.03 -7.53
C ASN A 666 -10.00 -5.78 -9.03
N ARG A 667 -11.14 -5.96 -9.70
CA ARG A 667 -11.29 -5.51 -11.09
C ARG A 667 -11.33 -3.98 -11.11
N THR A 668 -10.33 -3.36 -11.71
CA THR A 668 -10.24 -1.90 -11.93
C THR A 668 -10.04 -1.62 -13.42
N THR A 669 -10.11 -0.36 -13.83
CA THR A 669 -9.75 0.03 -15.20
C THR A 669 -8.29 -0.31 -15.56
N ARG A 670 -7.41 -0.39 -14.55
CA ARG A 670 -6.01 -0.81 -14.67
C ARG A 670 -5.83 -2.34 -14.56
N ASN A 671 -6.63 -3.00 -13.71
CA ASN A 671 -6.60 -4.45 -13.48
C ASN A 671 -7.89 -5.09 -14.03
N ARG A 672 -7.83 -5.64 -15.25
CA ARG A 672 -9.01 -6.22 -15.93
C ARG A 672 -9.61 -7.45 -15.22
N TRP A 673 -8.87 -8.09 -14.32
CA TRP A 673 -9.27 -9.29 -13.60
C TRP A 673 -9.24 -9.09 -12.09
N ALA A 674 -10.11 -9.82 -11.39
CA ALA A 674 -10.14 -9.87 -9.93
C ALA A 674 -9.73 -11.27 -9.45
N ALA A 675 -9.02 -11.34 -8.32
CA ALA A 675 -8.68 -12.60 -7.66
C ALA A 675 -8.66 -12.42 -6.15
N TYR A 676 -9.14 -13.44 -5.46
CA TYR A 676 -9.08 -13.57 -4.01
C TYR A 676 -8.47 -14.93 -3.68
N LEU A 677 -7.34 -14.94 -2.97
CA LEU A 677 -6.66 -16.18 -2.63
C LEU A 677 -5.86 -16.05 -1.33
N PRO A 678 -6.14 -16.87 -0.29
CA PRO A 678 -5.27 -16.96 0.87
C PRO A 678 -3.99 -17.73 0.53
N VAL A 679 -2.87 -17.28 1.08
CA VAL A 679 -1.54 -17.87 0.94
C VAL A 679 -0.98 -18.16 2.32
N GLY A 680 -0.47 -19.37 2.52
CA GLY A 680 0.26 -19.77 3.72
C GLY A 680 1.70 -20.09 3.35
N VAL A 681 2.66 -19.55 4.09
CA VAL A 681 4.10 -19.86 3.94
C VAL A 681 4.64 -20.34 5.28
N MET A 682 5.46 -21.38 5.27
CA MET A 682 6.16 -21.90 6.43
C MET A 682 7.65 -21.95 6.16
N ILE A 683 8.43 -21.49 7.14
CA ILE A 683 9.89 -21.60 7.15
C ILE A 683 10.28 -22.54 8.29
N THR A 684 10.87 -23.68 7.93
CA THR A 684 11.35 -24.69 8.89
C THR A 684 12.88 -24.59 8.96
N PRO A 685 13.47 -24.21 10.11
CA PRO A 685 14.93 -24.19 10.27
C PRO A 685 15.54 -25.57 10.02
N ASP A 686 16.76 -25.60 9.49
CA ASP A 686 17.52 -26.85 9.35
C ASP A 686 17.89 -27.43 10.73
N PRO A 687 17.53 -28.69 11.05
CA PRO A 687 17.88 -29.33 12.32
C PRO A 687 19.38 -29.43 12.58
N ALA A 688 20.21 -29.48 11.52
CA ALA A 688 21.67 -29.51 11.66
C ALA A 688 22.29 -28.14 11.97
N GLY A 689 21.49 -27.06 11.98
CA GLY A 689 21.94 -25.73 12.38
C GLY A 689 22.73 -24.96 11.32
N THR A 690 22.69 -25.36 10.05
CA THR A 690 23.48 -24.78 8.93
C THR A 690 23.04 -23.38 8.47
N HIS A 691 22.17 -22.71 9.23
CA HIS A 691 21.53 -21.42 8.90
C HIS A 691 20.61 -21.44 7.66
N ALA A 692 20.52 -22.57 6.97
CA ALA A 692 19.53 -22.80 5.93
C ALA A 692 18.14 -23.05 6.54
N ALA A 693 17.11 -22.89 5.71
CA ALA A 693 15.75 -23.23 6.09
C ALA A 693 14.97 -23.77 4.90
N ARG A 694 14.03 -24.69 5.17
CA ARG A 694 13.09 -25.18 4.17
C ARG A 694 11.93 -24.19 4.10
N VAL A 695 11.66 -23.67 2.91
CA VAL A 695 10.52 -22.78 2.67
C VAL A 695 9.43 -23.54 1.92
N GLU A 696 8.25 -23.58 2.53
CA GLU A 696 7.10 -24.34 2.05
C GLU A 696 5.87 -23.44 1.95
N GLY A 697 4.96 -23.81 1.06
CA GLY A 697 3.66 -23.18 0.85
C GLY A 697 2.52 -24.12 1.19
N TRP A 698 1.45 -23.61 1.81
CA TRP A 698 0.25 -24.41 2.07
C TRP A 698 -0.61 -24.49 0.81
N ASP A 699 -0.83 -25.70 0.30
CA ASP A 699 -1.80 -25.94 -0.76
C ASP A 699 -2.96 -26.82 -0.26
N PRO A 700 -4.20 -26.28 -0.16
CA PRO A 700 -5.36 -27.06 0.26
C PRO A 700 -5.76 -28.16 -0.73
N GLU A 701 -5.38 -28.07 -2.01
CA GLU A 701 -5.75 -29.05 -3.04
C GLU A 701 -4.80 -30.25 -3.09
N ALA A 702 -3.62 -30.14 -2.45
CA ALA A 702 -2.65 -31.23 -2.40
C ALA A 702 -3.21 -32.46 -1.68
N ARG A 703 -2.67 -33.64 -2.02
CA ARG A 703 -3.09 -34.95 -1.47
C ARG A 703 -4.60 -35.18 -1.57
N SER A 704 -5.16 -34.97 -2.76
CA SER A 704 -6.59 -35.17 -3.05
C SER A 704 -7.52 -34.31 -2.19
N GLY A 705 -7.13 -33.06 -1.91
CA GLY A 705 -7.91 -32.11 -1.10
C GLY A 705 -7.75 -32.23 0.41
N ALA A 706 -6.85 -33.10 0.91
CA ALA A 706 -6.51 -33.17 2.33
C ALA A 706 -5.61 -32.01 2.79
N GLY A 707 -4.97 -31.31 1.84
CA GLY A 707 -4.04 -30.23 2.09
C GLY A 707 -2.63 -30.73 2.44
N ALA A 708 -1.61 -30.03 1.94
CA ALA A 708 -0.22 -30.31 2.29
C ALA A 708 0.67 -29.06 2.18
N TRP A 709 1.78 -29.08 2.91
CA TRP A 709 2.91 -28.18 2.68
C TRP A 709 3.70 -28.71 1.48
N VAL A 710 3.84 -27.88 0.46
CA VAL A 710 4.62 -28.16 -0.77
C VAL A 710 5.79 -27.18 -0.84
N PRO A 711 6.90 -27.49 -1.53
CA PRO A 711 7.99 -26.53 -1.68
C PRO A 711 7.52 -25.17 -2.23
N TYR A 712 8.11 -24.08 -1.73
CA TYR A 712 7.71 -22.72 -2.11
C TYR A 712 7.63 -22.46 -3.63
N PRO A 713 8.61 -22.85 -4.47
CA PRO A 713 8.49 -22.65 -5.92
C PRO A 713 7.32 -23.44 -6.52
N GLU A 714 7.01 -24.63 -6.01
CA GLU A 714 5.84 -25.39 -6.46
C GLU A 714 4.53 -24.66 -6.12
N LEU A 715 4.42 -24.09 -4.92
CA LEU A 715 3.31 -23.21 -4.57
C LEU A 715 3.20 -22.06 -5.58
N LEU A 716 4.31 -21.35 -5.87
CA LEU A 716 4.30 -20.22 -6.82
C LEU A 716 3.78 -20.61 -8.21
N LEU A 717 4.18 -21.78 -8.72
CA LEU A 717 3.67 -22.31 -9.98
C LEU A 717 2.17 -22.60 -9.89
N ARG A 718 1.70 -23.26 -8.83
CA ARG A 718 0.26 -23.54 -8.64
C ARG A 718 -0.56 -22.25 -8.52
N LEU A 719 -0.03 -21.20 -7.88
CA LEU A 719 -0.68 -19.88 -7.80
C LEU A 719 -0.92 -19.29 -9.20
N THR A 720 0.00 -19.46 -10.15
CA THR A 720 -0.22 -19.00 -11.54
C THR A 720 -1.29 -19.79 -12.28
N THR A 721 -1.45 -21.09 -11.99
CA THR A 721 -2.55 -21.88 -12.53
C THR A 721 -3.90 -21.38 -12.01
N LYS A 722 -3.97 -21.02 -10.71
CA LYS A 722 -5.16 -20.40 -10.11
C LYS A 722 -5.42 -18.98 -10.64
N ALA A 723 -4.38 -18.32 -11.16
CA ALA A 723 -4.41 -17.00 -11.81
C ALA A 723 -4.86 -17.02 -13.27
N GLU A 724 -5.05 -18.20 -13.88
CA GLU A 724 -5.29 -18.29 -15.32
C GLU A 724 -6.57 -17.56 -15.73
N VAL A 725 -6.42 -16.67 -16.71
CA VAL A 725 -7.54 -15.99 -17.33
C VAL A 725 -8.29 -17.00 -18.18
N LYS A 726 -9.46 -17.45 -17.70
CA LYS A 726 -10.29 -18.41 -18.44
C LYS A 726 -10.78 -17.77 -19.75
N PRO A 727 -10.57 -18.40 -20.91
CA PRO A 727 -11.11 -17.90 -22.17
C PRO A 727 -12.63 -17.86 -22.09
N VAL A 728 -13.22 -16.72 -22.44
CA VAL A 728 -14.66 -16.63 -22.67
C VAL A 728 -14.93 -17.37 -23.97
N LEU A 729 -15.51 -18.57 -23.90
CA LEU A 729 -15.95 -19.30 -25.09
C LEU A 729 -16.93 -18.41 -25.86
N PRO A 730 -16.68 -18.10 -27.14
CA PRO A 730 -17.65 -17.37 -27.94
C PRO A 730 -18.88 -18.25 -28.07
N SER A 731 -20.01 -17.81 -27.52
CA SER A 731 -21.31 -18.33 -27.95
C SER A 731 -21.41 -18.09 -29.45
N GLN A 732 -21.49 -19.16 -30.25
CA GLN A 732 -21.76 -19.06 -31.69
C GLN A 732 -23.08 -18.32 -31.90
N ARG A 733 -23.03 -17.07 -32.33
CA ARG A 733 -24.08 -16.44 -33.13
C ARG A 733 -23.41 -15.68 -34.27
N GLY A 734 -23.90 -15.96 -35.47
CA GLY A 734 -23.27 -15.70 -36.75
C GLY A 734 -23.03 -14.23 -37.07
N SER A 735 -22.11 -14.05 -38.01
CA SER A 735 -21.91 -12.87 -38.83
C SER A 735 -23.20 -12.42 -39.52
N GLN A 736 -23.69 -11.22 -39.24
CA GLN A 736 -23.99 -10.18 -40.23
C GLN A 736 -24.63 -8.94 -39.57
N ASP A 737 -24.09 -7.81 -39.98
CA ASP A 737 -24.66 -6.46 -40.03
C ASP A 737 -24.79 -5.59 -38.78
N ASP A 738 -24.10 -4.46 -38.89
CA ASP A 738 -24.23 -3.21 -38.16
C ASP A 738 -25.65 -2.64 -38.29
N GLU A 739 -26.34 -2.44 -37.16
CA GLU A 739 -27.17 -1.26 -36.90
C GLU A 739 -27.63 -1.28 -35.42
N ALA A 740 -27.86 -0.09 -34.88
CA ALA A 740 -28.06 0.19 -33.46
C ALA A 740 -29.19 -0.63 -32.82
N ASP A 741 -28.96 -1.15 -31.60
CA ASP A 741 -29.96 -1.00 -30.55
C ASP A 741 -29.43 -1.26 -29.13
N THR A 742 -29.81 -0.36 -28.23
CA THR A 742 -29.69 -0.46 -26.76
C THR A 742 -30.81 -1.30 -26.17
N SER A 743 -31.17 -2.42 -26.82
CA SER A 743 -32.15 -3.36 -26.30
C SER A 743 -31.46 -4.58 -25.67
N GLU A 744 -31.79 -4.79 -24.40
CA GLU A 744 -31.47 -5.97 -23.61
C GLU A 744 -32.02 -7.23 -24.30
N VAL A 745 -31.22 -7.86 -25.16
CA VAL A 745 -31.54 -9.21 -25.64
C VAL A 745 -31.02 -10.20 -24.62
N GLN A 746 -31.98 -10.68 -23.83
CA GLN A 746 -31.94 -11.85 -22.96
C GLN A 746 -31.21 -12.99 -23.67
N THR A 747 -30.01 -13.32 -23.18
CA THR A 747 -29.45 -14.66 -23.33
C THR A 747 -29.81 -15.42 -22.06
N GLU A 748 -30.89 -16.20 -22.15
CA GLU A 748 -31.25 -17.23 -21.19
C GLU A 748 -30.16 -18.31 -21.16
N SER A 749 -29.12 -18.07 -20.38
CA SER A 749 -28.36 -19.11 -19.69
C SER A 749 -27.87 -18.52 -18.37
N GLY A 750 -28.72 -18.68 -17.36
CA GLY A 750 -28.62 -18.04 -16.06
C GLY A 750 -27.37 -18.45 -15.30
N THR A 751 -26.44 -17.52 -15.17
CA THR A 751 -25.65 -17.36 -13.95
C THR A 751 -25.72 -15.89 -13.57
N GLU A 752 -26.68 -15.55 -12.72
CA GLU A 752 -26.71 -14.25 -12.04
C GLU A 752 -25.34 -14.00 -11.42
N ARG A 753 -24.68 -12.89 -11.77
CA ARG A 753 -23.42 -12.51 -11.13
C ARG A 753 -23.66 -12.43 -9.61
N PRO A 754 -22.91 -13.17 -8.78
CA PRO A 754 -23.09 -13.11 -7.34
C PRO A 754 -22.86 -11.67 -6.82
N LYS A 755 -23.76 -11.25 -5.94
CA LYS A 755 -23.87 -9.87 -5.44
C LYS A 755 -22.64 -9.53 -4.58
N ARG A 756 -22.14 -8.28 -4.61
CA ARG A 756 -20.86 -7.88 -3.95
C ARG A 756 -20.77 -8.19 -2.44
N TYR A 757 -21.87 -8.02 -1.69
CA TYR A 757 -21.92 -8.40 -0.27
C TYR A 757 -21.90 -9.91 -0.08
N GLN A 758 -22.68 -10.65 -0.87
CA GLN A 758 -22.69 -12.11 -0.86
C GLN A 758 -21.33 -12.68 -1.24
N GLU A 759 -20.64 -12.03 -2.18
CA GLU A 759 -19.27 -12.35 -2.57
C GLU A 759 -18.29 -12.12 -1.42
N ARG A 760 -18.44 -11.04 -0.64
CA ARG A 760 -17.60 -10.80 0.54
C ARG A 760 -17.83 -11.81 1.67
N GLU A 761 -19.09 -12.12 1.96
CA GLU A 761 -19.43 -13.15 2.96
C GLU A 761 -19.01 -14.54 2.52
N ARG A 762 -19.10 -14.83 1.22
CA ARG A 762 -18.53 -16.03 0.63
C ARG A 762 -17.02 -16.08 0.81
N GLN A 763 -16.29 -15.00 0.47
CA GLN A 763 -14.84 -14.90 0.65
C GLN A 763 -14.40 -15.04 2.12
N ARG A 764 -15.20 -14.53 3.07
CA ARG A 764 -14.98 -14.72 4.51
C ARG A 764 -15.11 -16.18 4.92
N ARG A 765 -16.13 -16.88 4.42
CA ARG A 765 -16.36 -18.30 4.68
C ARG A 765 -15.25 -19.16 4.07
N GLU A 766 -14.88 -18.90 2.82
CA GLU A 766 -13.77 -19.58 2.13
C GLU A 766 -12.44 -19.36 2.88
N ALA A 767 -12.19 -18.15 3.40
CA ALA A 767 -11.04 -17.90 4.27
C ALA A 767 -11.09 -18.67 5.58
N ALA A 768 -12.24 -18.75 6.24
CA ALA A 768 -12.39 -19.51 7.49
C ALA A 768 -12.12 -21.01 7.26
N GLU A 769 -12.70 -21.61 6.22
CA GLU A 769 -12.46 -23.01 5.85
C GLU A 769 -10.97 -23.27 5.56
N TRP A 770 -10.34 -22.37 4.81
CA TRP A 770 -8.90 -22.44 4.52
C TRP A 770 -8.04 -22.32 5.79
N LEU A 771 -8.39 -21.39 6.70
CA LEU A 771 -7.68 -21.18 7.97
C LEU A 771 -7.79 -22.40 8.89
N GLN A 772 -8.93 -23.09 8.91
CA GLN A 772 -9.10 -24.32 9.68
C GLN A 772 -8.17 -25.43 9.17
N GLY A 773 -8.07 -25.60 7.85
CA GLY A 773 -7.14 -26.54 7.22
C GLY A 773 -5.68 -26.20 7.51
N LEU A 774 -5.31 -24.93 7.38
CA LEU A 774 -3.98 -24.44 7.72
C LEU A 774 -3.67 -24.72 9.20
N ARG A 775 -4.53 -24.32 10.13
CA ARG A 775 -4.30 -24.51 11.57
C ARG A 775 -4.13 -25.99 11.92
N ALA A 776 -4.94 -26.87 11.33
CA ALA A 776 -4.84 -28.30 11.56
C ALA A 776 -3.45 -28.86 11.19
N SER A 777 -2.82 -28.35 10.13
CA SER A 777 -1.50 -28.80 9.69
C SER A 777 -0.34 -28.33 10.57
N LEU A 778 -0.54 -27.27 11.37
CA LEU A 778 0.49 -26.70 12.26
C LEU A 778 0.69 -27.48 13.56
N ARG A 779 -0.18 -28.44 13.89
CA ARG A 779 -0.22 -29.22 15.16
C ARG A 779 0.86 -30.31 15.29
N THR A 780 1.93 -30.22 14.51
CA THR A 780 2.92 -31.30 14.34
C THR A 780 4.26 -31.02 15.00
N ALA A 781 4.56 -29.75 15.26
CA ALA A 781 5.77 -29.28 15.91
C ALA A 781 5.58 -27.82 16.31
N PRO A 782 6.37 -27.32 17.30
CA PRO A 782 6.32 -25.93 17.73
C PRO A 782 6.37 -24.97 16.55
N THR A 783 5.38 -24.09 16.46
CA THR A 783 5.22 -23.16 15.35
C THR A 783 4.69 -21.81 15.83
N VAL A 784 5.28 -20.72 15.36
CA VAL A 784 4.70 -19.38 15.47
C VAL A 784 4.01 -18.99 14.17
N LEU A 785 2.72 -18.61 14.26
CA LEU A 785 1.93 -18.09 13.15
C LEU A 785 1.92 -16.56 13.16
N PHE A 786 2.41 -15.96 12.08
CA PHE A 786 2.39 -14.53 11.84
C PHE A 786 1.20 -14.10 10.99
N ALA A 787 0.53 -13.02 11.39
CA ALA A 787 -0.50 -12.37 10.61
C ALA A 787 -0.30 -10.86 10.56
N GLU A 788 -0.42 -10.25 9.37
CA GLU A 788 -0.43 -8.80 9.21
C GLU A 788 -1.88 -8.29 9.30
N ALA A 789 -2.11 -7.35 10.21
CA ALA A 789 -3.45 -6.91 10.58
C ALA A 789 -4.20 -6.26 9.41
N HIS A 790 -3.57 -5.35 8.65
CA HIS A 790 -4.23 -4.63 7.55
C HIS A 790 -4.62 -5.56 6.41
N ASN A 791 -3.77 -6.55 6.14
CA ASN A 791 -3.95 -7.57 5.15
C ASN A 791 -5.12 -8.49 5.53
N ALA A 792 -5.12 -9.08 6.72
CA ALA A 792 -6.01 -10.19 7.03
C ALA A 792 -7.36 -9.81 7.67
N ARG A 793 -7.43 -8.74 8.49
CA ARG A 793 -8.56 -8.48 9.41
C ARG A 793 -9.93 -8.25 8.77
N SER A 794 -10.02 -7.94 7.48
CA SER A 794 -11.32 -7.72 6.83
C SER A 794 -12.05 -9.03 6.44
N HIS A 795 -11.28 -10.13 6.37
CA HIS A 795 -11.77 -11.47 6.04
C HIS A 795 -11.64 -12.42 7.23
N TRP A 796 -10.54 -12.29 7.98
CA TRP A 796 -10.42 -12.90 9.29
C TRP A 796 -10.73 -11.86 10.38
N THR A 797 -12.01 -11.57 10.57
CA THR A 797 -12.50 -10.45 11.40
C THR A 797 -12.11 -10.55 12.88
N TRP A 798 -11.84 -11.76 13.38
CA TRP A 798 -11.32 -11.95 14.73
C TRP A 798 -9.99 -11.23 14.97
N LEU A 799 -9.14 -11.01 13.95
CA LEU A 799 -7.86 -10.26 14.06
C LEU A 799 -7.99 -8.75 14.37
N GLN A 800 -9.21 -8.23 14.47
CA GLN A 800 -9.46 -6.85 14.88
C GLN A 800 -9.07 -6.63 16.34
N ASP A 801 -8.59 -5.43 16.67
CA ASP A 801 -8.06 -5.10 18.00
C ASP A 801 -9.06 -5.39 19.13
N GLY A 802 -10.34 -5.06 18.90
CA GLY A 802 -11.40 -5.28 19.88
C GLY A 802 -11.90 -6.73 20.01
N ARG A 803 -11.49 -7.64 19.12
CA ARG A 803 -11.97 -9.04 19.08
C ARG A 803 -10.93 -10.06 19.50
N ILE A 804 -9.64 -9.74 19.40
CA ILE A 804 -8.61 -10.69 19.83
C ILE A 804 -8.57 -10.79 21.35
N GLU A 805 -8.45 -12.03 21.81
CA GLU A 805 -8.29 -12.38 23.22
C GLU A 805 -6.91 -13.02 23.42
N ARG A 806 -6.29 -12.77 24.58
CA ARG A 806 -4.98 -13.35 24.91
C ARG A 806 -5.07 -14.87 24.91
N ASP A 807 -4.09 -15.51 24.30
CA ASP A 807 -3.88 -16.95 24.31
C ASP A 807 -5.11 -17.73 23.79
N ARG A 808 -5.85 -17.12 22.86
CA ARG A 808 -6.98 -17.73 22.14
C ARG A 808 -6.90 -17.50 20.64
N LEU A 809 -7.71 -18.26 19.91
CA LEU A 809 -7.83 -18.23 18.46
C LEU A 809 -9.27 -18.56 18.05
N GLN A 810 -9.83 -17.79 17.11
CA GLN A 810 -11.07 -18.11 16.41
C GLN A 810 -10.79 -18.15 14.91
N ASP A 811 -10.94 -19.32 14.28
CA ASP A 811 -10.69 -19.56 12.85
C ASP A 811 -11.98 -19.83 12.05
N GLY A 812 -13.14 -19.49 12.62
CA GLY A 812 -14.45 -19.67 11.98
C GLY A 812 -15.59 -19.13 12.83
N LEU A 813 -16.79 -19.73 12.69
CA LEU A 813 -17.99 -19.31 13.41
C LEU A 813 -18.02 -19.76 14.89
N ALA A 814 -17.23 -20.77 15.25
CA ALA A 814 -17.13 -21.21 16.64
C ALA A 814 -16.47 -20.14 17.52
N PRO A 815 -16.82 -20.05 18.82
CA PRO A 815 -16.17 -19.12 19.75
C PRO A 815 -14.65 -19.34 19.85
N ALA A 816 -13.92 -18.29 20.27
CA ALA A 816 -12.48 -18.34 20.44
C ALA A 816 -12.06 -19.40 21.49
N ARG A 817 -11.13 -20.28 21.10
CA ARG A 817 -10.60 -21.37 21.93
C ARG A 817 -9.13 -21.15 22.28
N ARG A 818 -8.62 -21.81 23.32
CA ARG A 818 -7.19 -21.83 23.63
C ARG A 818 -6.37 -22.30 22.41
N LEU A 819 -5.15 -21.78 22.25
CA LEU A 819 -4.23 -22.27 21.21
C LEU A 819 -3.90 -23.75 21.44
N ASP A 820 -3.63 -24.45 20.35
CA ASP A 820 -3.05 -25.79 20.42
C ASP A 820 -1.64 -25.70 21.07
N PRO A 821 -1.16 -26.71 21.81
CA PRO A 821 0.12 -26.67 22.55
C PRO A 821 1.35 -26.33 21.68
N ASP A 822 1.32 -26.72 20.40
CA ASP A 822 2.40 -26.44 19.46
C ASP A 822 2.32 -25.03 18.85
N LEU A 823 1.18 -24.34 18.96
CA LEU A 823 0.91 -23.11 18.23
C LEU A 823 1.11 -21.87 19.10
N ARG A 824 1.93 -20.93 18.62
CA ARG A 824 2.04 -19.55 19.08
C ARG A 824 1.53 -18.62 18.00
N MET A 825 1.11 -17.41 18.36
CA MET A 825 0.57 -16.45 17.39
C MET A 825 1.07 -15.04 17.65
N VAL A 826 1.55 -14.40 16.59
CA VAL A 826 2.00 -13.01 16.58
C VAL A 826 1.26 -12.24 15.50
N ARG A 827 0.59 -11.16 15.91
CA ARG A 827 -0.03 -10.20 15.01
C ARG A 827 0.91 -9.01 14.86
N VAL A 828 1.16 -8.59 13.62
CA VAL A 828 1.92 -7.37 13.34
C VAL A 828 1.04 -6.32 12.68
N ARG A 829 1.30 -5.05 12.97
CA ARG A 829 0.63 -3.90 12.36
C ARG A 829 1.69 -2.90 11.90
N ALA A 830 1.71 -2.61 10.60
CA ALA A 830 2.63 -1.64 9.99
C ALA A 830 2.04 -0.22 9.95
N GLY A 831 2.87 0.78 9.58
CA GLY A 831 2.49 2.20 9.53
C GLY A 831 1.51 2.62 8.42
N GLY A 832 0.87 1.67 7.75
CA GLY A 832 -0.20 1.93 6.80
C GLY A 832 -1.39 2.63 7.48
N ARG A 833 -2.11 3.48 6.73
CA ARG A 833 -3.35 4.14 7.15
C ARG A 833 -3.28 4.96 8.46
N ASN A 834 -2.08 5.35 8.90
CA ASN A 834 -1.84 6.09 10.15
C ASN A 834 -2.24 5.32 11.42
N GLU A 835 -2.20 3.99 11.38
CA GLU A 835 -2.60 3.16 12.51
C GLU A 835 -1.47 2.93 13.53
N THR A 836 -0.21 3.08 13.13
CA THR A 836 0.92 3.19 14.07
C THR A 836 1.47 4.62 14.08
N PRO A 837 1.95 5.12 15.23
CA PRO A 837 2.46 6.49 15.34
C PRO A 837 3.82 6.65 14.65
N GLN A 838 4.16 7.88 14.28
CA GLN A 838 5.55 8.23 13.96
C GLN A 838 6.37 8.26 15.25
N TRP A 839 7.70 8.26 15.12
CA TRP A 839 8.58 8.14 16.27
C TRP A 839 9.94 8.77 16.01
N TRP A 840 10.73 8.98 17.07
CA TRP A 840 12.15 9.32 16.98
C TRP A 840 12.93 8.81 18.21
N GLY A 841 14.22 8.53 18.03
CA GLY A 841 15.14 8.25 19.13
C GLY A 841 15.47 9.53 19.88
N ARG A 842 15.35 9.50 21.22
CA ARG A 842 15.59 10.65 22.09
C ARG A 842 17.08 10.84 22.36
N ALA A 843 17.61 11.96 21.94
CA ALA A 843 19.00 12.31 22.22
C ALA A 843 19.18 12.82 23.66
N PRO A 844 20.40 12.75 24.22
CA PRO A 844 20.76 13.56 25.38
C PRO A 844 20.50 15.05 25.11
N GLU A 845 20.29 15.82 26.18
CA GLU A 845 20.02 17.26 26.09
C GLU A 845 21.09 18.00 25.26
N GLY A 846 20.64 18.93 24.41
CA GLY A 846 21.50 19.68 23.50
C GLY A 846 21.94 18.95 22.23
N LYS A 847 21.51 17.70 21.99
CA LYS A 847 21.78 16.94 20.75
C LYS A 847 20.50 16.73 19.93
N ALA A 848 20.66 16.55 18.62
CA ALA A 848 19.56 16.29 17.72
C ALA A 848 18.97 14.88 17.92
N ASN A 849 17.64 14.79 17.97
CA ASN A 849 16.89 13.52 17.95
C ASN A 849 17.16 12.75 16.66
N GLY A 850 17.17 11.42 16.71
CA GLY A 850 17.60 10.60 15.57
C GLY A 850 16.83 9.30 15.36
N ILE A 851 17.48 8.36 14.66
CA ILE A 851 16.92 7.06 14.29
C ILE A 851 17.78 5.99 14.93
N GLN A 852 17.14 5.06 15.63
CA GLN A 852 17.76 3.90 16.24
C GLN A 852 17.02 2.63 15.81
N GLN A 853 17.77 1.66 15.31
CA GLN A 853 17.24 0.30 15.15
C GLN A 853 17.11 -0.38 16.52
N GLY A 854 16.00 -1.09 16.72
CA GLY A 854 15.85 -2.00 17.85
C GLY A 854 14.43 -2.53 18.04
N LEU A 855 14.30 -3.40 19.03
CA LEU A 855 13.04 -3.79 19.65
C LEU A 855 12.81 -2.92 20.88
N TRP A 856 11.59 -2.47 21.06
CA TRP A 856 11.20 -1.54 22.11
C TRP A 856 9.94 -2.00 22.84
N VAL A 857 9.82 -1.57 24.09
CA VAL A 857 8.64 -1.78 24.94
C VAL A 857 8.28 -0.46 25.61
N PRO A 858 7.00 -0.15 25.86
CA PRO A 858 6.63 1.02 26.67
C PRO A 858 7.35 1.01 28.03
N GLU A 859 7.84 2.17 28.47
CA GLU A 859 8.57 2.30 29.75
C GLU A 859 7.71 1.92 30.98
N ASP A 860 6.39 1.99 30.87
CA ASP A 860 5.41 1.62 31.89
C ASP A 860 4.79 0.23 31.68
N ALA A 861 5.35 -0.58 30.79
CA ALA A 861 4.83 -1.90 30.50
C ALA A 861 4.97 -2.84 31.71
N ALA A 862 3.91 -3.60 31.97
CA ALA A 862 3.94 -4.67 32.97
C ALA A 862 4.90 -5.80 32.56
N GLU A 863 5.30 -6.64 33.51
CA GLU A 863 6.18 -7.80 33.25
C GLU A 863 5.56 -8.78 32.23
N ASP A 864 4.23 -8.84 32.13
CA ASP A 864 3.50 -9.69 31.19
C ASP A 864 3.17 -8.99 29.85
N ALA A 865 3.91 -7.94 29.48
CA ALA A 865 3.66 -7.15 28.27
C ALA A 865 3.49 -8.03 27.01
N ARG A 866 2.44 -7.74 26.25
CA ARG A 866 2.12 -8.44 24.99
C ARG A 866 2.39 -7.59 23.75
N VAL A 867 2.66 -6.30 23.90
CA VAL A 867 2.80 -5.36 22.79
C VAL A 867 4.18 -4.73 22.80
N PHE A 868 4.88 -4.87 21.68
CA PHE A 868 6.23 -4.40 21.44
C PHE A 868 6.30 -3.61 20.14
N PHE A 869 7.39 -2.86 19.96
CA PHE A 869 7.60 -2.07 18.76
C PHE A 869 8.96 -2.37 18.15
N SER A 870 9.04 -2.35 16.82
CA SER A 870 10.23 -2.75 16.08
C SER A 870 10.58 -1.71 15.02
N THR A 871 11.81 -1.20 15.10
CA THR A 871 12.35 -0.16 14.20
C THR A 871 13.59 -0.67 13.48
N THR A 872 13.83 -0.21 12.26
CA THR A 872 14.98 -0.62 11.44
C THR A 872 15.97 0.53 11.24
N ALA A 873 17.20 0.18 10.87
CA ALA A 873 18.21 1.15 10.48
C ALA A 873 17.82 1.89 9.20
N LYS A 874 18.51 3.00 8.96
CA LYS A 874 18.36 3.78 7.74
C LYS A 874 18.90 3.00 6.53
N PRO A 875 18.14 2.88 5.43
CA PRO A 875 18.61 2.29 4.19
C PRO A 875 19.81 3.05 3.62
N VAL A 876 20.64 2.34 2.86
CA VAL A 876 21.86 2.88 2.24
C VAL A 876 21.56 4.08 1.34
N GLN A 877 20.47 4.05 0.59
CA GLN A 877 20.08 5.15 -0.30
C GLN A 877 19.76 6.47 0.41
N PHE A 878 19.44 6.41 1.70
CA PHE A 878 19.21 7.61 2.50
C PHE A 878 20.40 7.92 3.42
N LYS A 879 21.53 7.23 3.31
CA LYS A 879 22.70 7.40 4.20
C LYS A 879 23.15 8.87 4.31
N HIS A 880 22.99 9.66 3.24
CA HIS A 880 23.38 11.07 3.19
C HIS A 880 22.31 12.05 3.71
N ALA A 881 21.05 11.64 3.86
CA ALA A 881 20.03 12.54 4.39
C ALA A 881 20.32 12.88 5.87
N ALA A 882 20.49 14.16 6.17
CA ALA A 882 20.80 14.59 7.53
C ALA A 882 19.63 14.30 8.48
N VAL A 883 19.92 13.78 9.67
CA VAL A 883 18.91 13.59 10.72
C VAL A 883 18.27 14.92 11.16
N THR A 884 19.05 15.99 11.07
CA THR A 884 18.64 17.37 11.31
C THR A 884 18.04 18.04 10.07
N ALA A 885 17.73 17.31 9.00
CA ALA A 885 17.21 17.92 7.78
C ALA A 885 15.93 18.70 8.09
N ASP A 886 15.87 19.93 7.57
CA ASP A 886 14.80 20.88 7.85
C ASP A 886 14.23 21.43 6.54
N LYS A 887 12.93 21.20 6.35
CA LYS A 887 12.19 21.66 5.16
C LYS A 887 11.68 23.09 5.24
N LEU A 888 11.62 23.66 6.43
CA LEU A 888 11.01 24.96 6.74
C LEU A 888 12.07 26.05 6.97
N SER A 889 13.15 25.72 7.68
CA SER A 889 14.19 26.66 8.07
C SER A 889 15.54 26.31 7.46
N PRO A 890 16.35 27.30 7.03
CA PRO A 890 17.75 27.07 6.68
C PRO A 890 18.55 26.57 7.89
N ARG A 891 19.50 25.68 7.65
CA ARG A 891 20.44 25.19 8.66
C ARG A 891 21.86 25.11 8.09
N PRO A 892 22.91 25.12 8.93
CA PRO A 892 24.26 24.85 8.45
C PRO A 892 24.41 23.39 7.99
N ILE A 893 25.19 23.18 6.92
CA ILE A 893 25.64 21.85 6.48
C ILE A 893 26.57 21.28 7.56
N ALA A 894 26.29 20.05 8.01
CA ALA A 894 27.01 19.45 9.14
C ALA A 894 28.36 18.81 8.76
N GLN A 895 28.52 18.34 7.52
CA GLN A 895 29.65 17.53 7.06
C GLN A 895 30.03 17.84 5.61
N GLY A 896 31.25 17.48 5.20
CA GLY A 896 31.77 17.66 3.84
C GLY A 896 32.50 18.99 3.62
N LYS A 897 32.95 19.22 2.38
CA LYS A 897 33.73 20.41 1.98
C LYS A 897 32.98 21.73 2.24
N ARG A 898 31.63 21.70 2.20
CA ARG A 898 30.72 22.85 2.38
C ARG A 898 30.20 23.01 3.82
N LYS A 899 30.87 22.41 4.80
CA LYS A 899 30.44 22.45 6.22
C LYS A 899 30.30 23.90 6.69
N GLY A 900 29.18 24.21 7.34
CA GLY A 900 28.85 25.53 7.87
C GLY A 900 28.06 26.43 6.91
N GLU A 901 28.03 26.13 5.61
CA GLU A 901 27.19 26.86 4.65
C GLU A 901 25.70 26.62 4.93
N PRO A 902 24.82 27.62 4.71
CA PRO A 902 23.38 27.45 4.87
C PRO A 902 22.80 26.54 3.78
N THR A 903 21.89 25.65 4.17
CA THR A 903 21.11 24.79 3.28
C THR A 903 19.67 24.67 3.77
N ILE A 904 18.73 24.47 2.86
CA ILE A 904 17.33 24.11 3.16
C ILE A 904 17.01 22.79 2.47
N ASP A 905 16.37 21.86 3.19
CA ASP A 905 16.18 20.48 2.74
C ASP A 905 14.78 20.23 2.14
N THR A 906 14.09 21.29 1.70
CA THR A 906 12.73 21.21 1.12
C THR A 906 12.66 20.21 -0.03
N GLY A 907 13.66 20.22 -0.93
CA GLY A 907 13.74 19.28 -2.05
C GLY A 907 14.23 17.86 -1.71
N GLN A 908 14.78 17.64 -0.51
CA GLN A 908 15.35 16.36 -0.12
C GLN A 908 14.29 15.40 0.40
N ALA A 909 14.35 14.13 0.03
CA ALA A 909 13.46 13.12 0.59
C ALA A 909 13.84 12.81 2.05
N ALA A 910 12.89 12.97 2.96
CA ALA A 910 13.06 12.55 4.34
C ALA A 910 12.57 11.11 4.49
N TRP A 911 13.42 10.26 5.06
CA TRP A 911 13.10 8.87 5.33
C TRP A 911 13.16 8.60 6.83
N MET A 912 12.02 8.15 7.36
CA MET A 912 11.89 7.60 8.70
C MET A 912 11.40 6.16 8.57
N PRO A 913 11.95 5.20 9.33
CA PRO A 913 11.41 3.84 9.35
C PRO A 913 10.01 3.86 9.99
N GLY A 914 9.05 3.16 9.39
CA GLY A 914 7.76 2.92 10.02
C GLY A 914 7.92 2.16 11.35
N LEU A 915 7.11 2.52 12.35
CA LEU A 915 7.05 1.78 13.61
C LEU A 915 6.20 0.53 13.39
N LEU A 916 6.81 -0.66 13.46
CA LEU A 916 6.09 -1.92 13.40
C LEU A 916 5.61 -2.28 14.81
N GLU A 917 4.31 -2.32 15.02
CA GLU A 917 3.71 -2.84 16.25
C GLU A 917 3.62 -4.37 16.18
N ILE A 918 4.06 -5.03 17.24
CA ILE A 918 4.07 -6.49 17.40
C ILE A 918 3.22 -6.83 18.61
N ALA A 919 2.09 -7.48 18.40
CA ALA A 919 1.24 -8.03 19.45
C ALA A 919 1.43 -9.55 19.52
N VAL A 920 1.98 -10.05 20.62
CA VAL A 920 2.00 -11.49 20.94
C VAL A 920 0.61 -11.88 21.39
N VAL A 921 -0.16 -12.45 20.46
CA VAL A 921 -1.57 -12.79 20.68
C VAL A 921 -1.69 -14.07 21.51
N GLY A 922 -0.80 -15.03 21.27
CA GLY A 922 -0.83 -16.33 21.95
C GLY A 922 0.55 -16.92 22.19
N CYS A 923 0.82 -17.34 23.42
CA CYS A 923 2.02 -18.07 23.83
C CYS A 923 1.74 -18.94 25.07
N HIS A 924 2.53 -19.99 25.29
CA HIS A 924 2.37 -20.94 26.38
C HIS A 924 3.37 -20.65 27.51
N ARG A 925 3.08 -19.63 28.34
CA ARG A 925 3.98 -19.21 29.43
C ARG A 925 4.25 -20.31 30.45
N ASP A 926 3.23 -21.14 30.72
CA ASP A 926 3.35 -22.27 31.63
C ASP A 926 4.35 -23.33 31.11
N ASP A 927 4.58 -23.35 29.80
CA ASP A 927 5.55 -24.22 29.11
C ASP A 927 6.90 -23.50 28.88
N GLY A 928 7.09 -22.31 29.46
CA GLY A 928 8.32 -21.53 29.40
C GLY A 928 8.37 -20.48 28.30
N ASP A 929 7.33 -20.29 27.47
CA ASP A 929 7.35 -19.25 26.42
C ASP A 929 7.46 -17.84 27.03
N ASP A 930 8.37 -17.03 26.50
CA ASP A 930 8.46 -15.59 26.80
C ASP A 930 7.91 -14.74 25.64
N PRO A 931 6.85 -13.92 25.85
CA PRO A 931 6.38 -12.98 24.82
C PRO A 931 7.47 -12.03 24.32
N ARG A 932 8.44 -11.63 25.17
CA ARG A 932 9.55 -10.77 24.72
C ARG A 932 10.46 -11.52 23.75
N SER A 933 10.76 -12.79 23.98
CA SER A 933 11.52 -13.63 23.05
C SER A 933 10.80 -13.82 21.71
N LEU A 934 9.48 -14.01 21.70
CA LEU A 934 8.68 -14.04 20.45
C LEU A 934 8.73 -12.70 19.69
N ALA A 935 8.66 -11.58 20.40
CA ALA A 935 8.77 -10.25 19.79
C ALA A 935 10.18 -9.98 19.24
N LEU A 936 11.23 -10.44 19.94
CA LEU A 936 12.61 -10.33 19.47
C LEU A 936 12.87 -11.21 18.26
N LEU A 937 12.37 -12.45 18.25
CA LEU A 937 12.37 -13.30 17.07
C LEU A 937 11.72 -12.60 15.88
N THR A 938 10.55 -11.98 16.09
CA THR A 938 9.86 -11.21 15.05
C THR A 938 10.71 -10.07 14.50
N HIS A 939 11.45 -9.36 15.37
CA HIS A 939 12.38 -8.30 14.95
C HIS A 939 13.61 -8.84 14.20
N VAL A 940 14.20 -9.95 14.65
CA VAL A 940 15.36 -10.58 13.99
C VAL A 940 15.00 -11.16 12.62
N LEU A 941 13.80 -11.72 12.48
CA LEU A 941 13.26 -12.19 11.19
C LEU A 941 13.11 -11.07 10.15
N ARG A 942 13.22 -9.79 10.53
CA ARG A 942 13.27 -8.66 9.58
C ARG A 942 14.67 -8.40 9.04
N GLN A 943 15.69 -9.10 9.50
CA GLN A 943 17.09 -8.84 9.13
C GLN A 943 17.77 -10.10 8.57
N PRO A 944 17.22 -10.73 7.53
CA PRO A 944 17.86 -11.87 6.91
C PRO A 944 19.24 -11.47 6.33
N PRO A 945 20.33 -12.25 6.57
CA PRO A 945 21.69 -11.86 6.19
C PRO A 945 21.94 -11.71 4.69
N ASP A 946 21.11 -12.35 3.86
CA ASP A 946 21.14 -12.31 2.40
C ASP A 946 20.39 -11.11 1.79
N TYR A 947 19.83 -10.23 2.62
CA TYR A 947 19.30 -8.92 2.22
C TYR A 947 20.21 -7.79 2.71
N ASP A 948 20.44 -6.80 1.84
CA ASP A 948 21.24 -5.63 2.19
C ASP A 948 20.49 -4.63 3.10
N GLN A 949 19.16 -4.76 3.17
CA GLN A 949 18.29 -3.87 3.94
C GLN A 949 17.31 -4.68 4.77
N ALA A 950 17.00 -4.17 5.96
CA ALA A 950 16.00 -4.78 6.81
C ALA A 950 14.60 -4.71 6.17
N LEU A 951 13.85 -5.80 6.32
CA LEU A 951 12.51 -5.96 5.79
C LEU A 951 11.48 -5.13 6.57
N ALA A 952 10.46 -4.66 5.86
CA ALA A 952 9.30 -3.99 6.48
C ALA A 952 8.48 -4.94 7.36
N LEU A 953 8.39 -6.21 6.97
CA LEU A 953 7.69 -7.30 7.66
C LEU A 953 8.66 -8.46 7.95
N PRO A 954 8.43 -9.30 8.96
CA PRO A 954 9.28 -10.47 9.21
C PRO A 954 9.28 -11.42 8.00
N LEU A 955 10.40 -12.11 7.77
CA LEU A 955 10.68 -12.92 6.59
C LEU A 955 9.51 -13.82 6.13
N PRO A 956 8.81 -14.59 7.00
CA PRO A 956 7.66 -15.40 6.59
C PRO A 956 6.54 -14.58 5.96
N LEU A 957 6.17 -13.43 6.55
CA LEU A 957 5.16 -12.52 6.00
C LEU A 957 5.63 -11.83 4.73
N HIS A 958 6.93 -11.51 4.64
CA HIS A 958 7.52 -10.95 3.43
C HIS A 958 7.40 -11.92 2.24
N LEU A 959 7.74 -13.20 2.44
CA LEU A 959 7.63 -14.23 1.40
C LEU A 959 6.17 -14.51 1.01
N ALA A 960 5.26 -14.57 2.00
CA ALA A 960 3.82 -14.72 1.73
C ALA A 960 3.27 -13.51 0.95
N GLY A 961 3.70 -12.30 1.29
CA GLY A 961 3.35 -11.07 0.57
C GLY A 961 3.87 -11.03 -0.87
N LEU A 962 5.08 -11.54 -1.14
CA LEU A 962 5.64 -11.60 -2.49
C LEU A 962 5.00 -12.69 -3.38
N ALA A 963 4.43 -13.74 -2.79
CA ALA A 963 3.72 -14.78 -3.55
C ALA A 963 2.53 -14.22 -4.37
N GLN A 964 1.97 -13.07 -3.97
CA GLN A 964 0.89 -12.40 -4.71
C GLN A 964 1.27 -11.99 -6.14
N GLU A 965 2.58 -11.85 -6.44
CA GLU A 965 3.08 -11.55 -7.78
C GLU A 965 2.74 -12.66 -8.79
N TYR A 966 2.42 -13.87 -8.30
CA TYR A 966 2.05 -15.04 -9.11
C TYR A 966 0.53 -15.23 -9.26
N VAL A 967 -0.31 -14.44 -8.58
CA VAL A 967 -1.77 -14.65 -8.54
C VAL A 967 -2.54 -13.94 -9.65
N LEU A 968 -2.01 -12.88 -10.27
CA LEU A 968 -2.65 -12.13 -11.39
C LEU A 968 -1.64 -11.08 -11.88
N PRO A 969 -1.81 -10.44 -13.06
CA PRO A 969 -0.94 -9.35 -13.45
C PRO A 969 -1.03 -8.25 -12.40
N THR A 970 0.13 -7.90 -11.86
CA THR A 970 0.25 -6.73 -11.01
C THR A 970 0.98 -5.74 -11.90
N PRO A 971 0.29 -4.74 -12.48
CA PRO A 971 1.00 -3.53 -12.79
C PRO A 971 1.55 -3.09 -11.44
N LYS A 972 2.87 -3.21 -11.24
CA LYS A 972 3.48 -2.30 -10.29
C LYS A 972 3.08 -0.92 -10.81
N ASP A 973 2.68 -0.02 -9.92
CA ASP A 973 2.78 1.39 -10.26
C ASP A 973 4.28 1.62 -10.39
N ASP A 974 4.85 1.19 -11.52
CA ASP A 974 6.19 1.58 -11.92
C ASP A 974 6.05 3.09 -11.94
N GLU A 975 6.68 3.73 -10.95
CA GLU A 975 6.98 5.14 -10.98
C GLU A 975 7.39 5.40 -12.42
N ALA A 976 6.71 6.32 -13.09
CA ALA A 976 7.03 6.65 -14.45
C ALA A 976 8.54 6.79 -14.50
N GLU A 977 9.24 5.85 -15.17
CA GLU A 977 10.68 5.91 -15.37
C GLU A 977 10.90 7.26 -16.04
N THR A 978 11.18 8.27 -15.23
CA THR A 978 11.55 9.58 -15.68
C THR A 978 12.91 9.31 -16.27
N GLY A 979 13.00 9.33 -17.60
CA GLY A 979 14.27 9.28 -18.31
C GLY A 979 15.23 10.21 -17.57
N VAL A 980 16.25 9.60 -16.95
CA VAL A 980 17.29 10.31 -16.23
C VAL A 980 18.17 10.92 -17.31
N ALA A 981 17.71 12.06 -17.84
CA ALA A 981 18.48 12.94 -18.68
C ALA A 981 18.66 14.25 -17.92
N GLY A 982 19.79 14.36 -17.23
CA GLY A 982 20.30 15.62 -16.70
C GLY A 982 19.97 15.90 -15.24
N ALA A 983 20.87 15.49 -14.35
CA ALA A 983 21.22 16.35 -13.23
C ALA A 983 21.55 17.74 -13.81
N ALA A 984 20.90 18.79 -13.30
CA ALA A 984 21.24 20.15 -13.63
C ALA A 984 22.72 20.37 -13.27
N VAL A 985 23.52 20.62 -14.31
CA VAL A 985 24.91 21.06 -14.23
C VAL A 985 24.93 22.38 -13.45
N GLN A 986 25.40 22.36 -12.20
CA GLN A 986 25.97 23.56 -11.59
C GLN A 986 27.33 23.77 -12.26
N SER A 987 27.40 24.73 -13.17
CA SER A 987 28.67 25.25 -13.66
C SER A 987 29.27 26.15 -12.60
N GLY A 988 30.35 25.67 -11.97
CA GLY A 988 31.19 26.39 -11.05
C GLY A 988 32.45 25.55 -10.83
N ALA A 989 33.48 25.82 -11.62
CA ALA A 989 34.69 25.03 -11.74
C ALA A 989 35.48 24.89 -10.42
N SER A 990 35.90 23.66 -10.10
CA SER A 990 37.24 23.34 -9.59
C SER A 990 37.43 21.81 -9.57
N ASP A 991 38.48 21.35 -10.26
CA ASP A 991 38.92 19.96 -10.44
C ASP A 991 39.22 19.20 -9.13
N ASP A 992 39.20 17.86 -9.28
CA ASP A 992 39.72 16.79 -8.42
C ASP A 992 39.01 16.48 -7.08
N LEU A 993 38.34 15.32 -7.04
CA LEU A 993 38.62 14.15 -6.17
C LEU A 993 37.38 13.24 -5.94
N ASP A 994 37.57 11.98 -6.31
CA ASP A 994 37.03 10.70 -5.83
C ASP A 994 35.53 10.35 -5.87
N ASP A 995 35.29 9.39 -6.77
CA ASP A 995 34.27 8.35 -6.86
C ASP A 995 33.58 7.92 -5.56
N ALA A 996 32.24 7.97 -5.56
CA ALA A 996 31.35 6.84 -5.26
C ALA A 996 29.89 7.31 -5.06
N GLN A 997 28.96 6.47 -5.52
CA GLN A 997 27.56 6.36 -5.08
C GLN A 997 26.58 7.41 -5.62
N ASP A 998 26.12 7.18 -6.85
CA ASP A 998 24.79 7.59 -7.29
C ASP A 998 24.11 6.38 -7.97
N ALA A 999 23.18 5.72 -7.27
CA ALA A 999 22.43 4.58 -7.78
C ALA A 999 21.06 4.49 -7.11
N SER A 1000 20.01 4.44 -7.93
CA SER A 1000 18.64 4.13 -7.52
C SER A 1000 18.52 2.66 -7.07
N PRO A 1001 17.98 2.39 -5.86
CA PRO A 1001 17.68 1.03 -5.41
C PRO A 1001 16.31 0.54 -5.88
N VAL A 1002 16.16 -0.78 -5.81
CA VAL A 1002 14.93 -1.56 -5.84
C VAL A 1002 13.80 -0.88 -5.07
N GLU A 1003 12.72 -0.53 -5.76
CA GLU A 1003 11.47 -0.05 -5.18
C GLU A 1003 10.81 -1.16 -4.36
N GLN A 1004 11.10 -1.18 -3.07
CA GLN A 1004 10.14 -1.63 -2.07
C GLN A 1004 9.00 -0.60 -2.02
N PRO A 1005 7.73 -0.99 -1.80
CA PRO A 1005 6.72 -0.03 -1.40
C PRO A 1005 7.19 0.63 -0.10
N VAL A 1006 7.68 1.86 -0.21
CA VAL A 1006 8.16 2.65 0.92
C VAL A 1006 6.95 2.89 1.81
N PRO A 1007 6.92 2.43 3.08
CA PRO A 1007 5.75 2.55 3.95
C PRO A 1007 5.36 4.01 4.29
N ASN A 1008 6.14 4.98 3.82
CA ASN A 1008 6.05 6.40 4.11
C ASN A 1008 6.01 7.31 2.86
N LEU A 1009 6.04 6.76 1.64
CA LEU A 1009 5.44 7.48 0.52
C LEU A 1009 3.93 7.45 0.78
N GLU A 1010 3.24 8.57 0.53
CA GLU A 1010 1.78 8.59 0.56
C GLU A 1010 1.31 7.39 -0.28
N LEU A 1011 0.88 6.32 0.39
CA LEU A 1011 0.07 5.31 -0.26
C LEU A 1011 -1.10 6.12 -0.78
N GLU A 1012 -1.13 6.34 -2.10
CA GLU A 1012 -2.30 6.86 -2.75
C GLU A 1012 -3.46 6.08 -2.16
N ALA A 1013 -4.46 6.80 -1.64
CA ALA A 1013 -5.76 6.20 -1.46
C ALA A 1013 -6.23 5.82 -2.88
N LEU A 1014 -5.75 4.67 -3.36
CA LEU A 1014 -6.53 3.85 -4.26
C LEU A 1014 -7.91 3.78 -3.60
N ASP A 1015 -8.95 4.03 -4.39
CA ASP A 1015 -10.32 3.72 -4.02
C ASP A 1015 -10.40 2.21 -3.72
N VAL A 1016 -9.91 1.80 -2.54
CA VAL A 1016 -9.97 0.46 -2.00
C VAL A 1016 -11.03 0.50 -0.94
N ASP A 1017 -12.24 0.24 -1.41
CA ASP A 1017 -13.37 -0.27 -0.64
C ASP A 1017 -13.46 0.23 0.82
N THR A 1018 -13.59 1.55 0.96
CA THR A 1018 -13.92 2.23 2.22
C THR A 1018 -15.34 1.93 2.70
N GLU A 1019 -16.15 1.18 1.94
CA GLU A 1019 -17.48 0.71 2.34
C GLU A 1019 -17.44 -0.27 3.51
N GLY A 1020 -16.32 -0.97 3.69
CA GLY A 1020 -16.22 -1.98 4.73
C GLY A 1020 -16.02 -1.46 6.15
N GLN A 1021 -15.60 -0.20 6.36
CA GLN A 1021 -15.14 0.22 7.69
C GLN A 1021 -16.26 0.51 8.70
N LEU A 1022 -17.53 0.59 8.27
CA LEU A 1022 -18.66 0.85 9.17
C LEU A 1022 -19.54 -0.36 9.44
N GLN A 1023 -19.58 -1.35 8.54
CA GLN A 1023 -20.18 -2.66 8.86
C GLN A 1023 -19.26 -3.56 9.71
N LEU A 1024 -18.12 -3.03 10.18
CA LEU A 1024 -17.08 -3.79 10.88
C LEU A 1024 -16.91 -3.39 12.35
N PHE A 1025 -17.68 -2.41 12.84
CA PHE A 1025 -17.84 -2.12 14.26
C PHE A 1025 -19.21 -2.59 14.81
N GLU A 1026 -19.96 -3.31 13.98
CA GLU A 1026 -21.28 -3.86 14.25
C GLU A 1026 -21.27 -5.36 13.95
N MET A 1027 -20.68 -6.13 14.88
CA MET A 1027 -21.10 -7.48 15.29
C MET A 1027 -20.32 -7.85 16.55
#